data_AF-A0AAD5EB90-F1
#
_entry.id   AF-A0AAD5EB90-F1
#
_cell.length_a   1.000
_cell.length_b   1.000
_cell.length_c   1.000
_cell.angle_alpha   90.00
_cell.angle_beta   90.00
_cell.angle_gamma   90.00
#
_symmetry.space_group_name_H-M   'P 1'
#
loop_
_entity.id
_entity.type
_entity.pdbx_description
1 polymer ?
#
loop_
_entity_poly.entity_id
_entity_poly.type
_entity_poly.pdbx_seq_one_letter_code
_entity_poly.pdbx_strand_id
1 'polypeptide(L)'
;MSKPTALLMNRYLLVPFSLGLTQLAMNRSGLLKAFCAEHRWATALLFGFVGSIVSAMVGWKSLQAPLQFIYSCFLKPLGYHGHNQQDRLESFYQDQADVYDATRGGLLRGRKTMLKLCAAQLKQQASLLKNEEDLVWIDIGGGTGWNIERMNSYYPIEKFHKVYLVDLTPSLCRIARERFQRRGWTNVVVLCEDAANFDLPGLPDMNGKIGLITMSYSLSMIDNFFPVIDRIEKLLSPHGIFGIADFYVSGRSPSPAEKLSGSQNRQCSWFTRFFWQIWFDFDHINLAPGRRDYVEYKFGTLKCLNARNHFVVPYVVQIPYYIWLGCSHSRPIEEIPLEMDTPASSGSSVIESPTASVSGQQTGAELEKSLSVVSRSSSYKYQSNKWRLAYDPSLACHTQFRSYIYAFTWEDPRVDLEHLDLTESDTMFVITSAGDNALEYAIKAKPQRIHCIDMNPCQNHLLELKLAGITSLEFEDFWKMFGDGRHPQFETLLHDIISPHLSSQALQYWSHNSDRFSHKFYKTGYSGLAVTLVEWWIKMQGLQQDVHNMCHAETIEEQKRIWVEKIRPAIFSPMIRKVLNNPMFMWNALGVPMNQMNMFLNDGTTQQYIEDTLEPIASRSLFRNDQYFFYLCLMQKYARESCPSYLTKEGFKVLKETTATDAFRLHTDSIVNVLRSLPENYLTRMIVMDHMDWFSPDGKDLEEEIIEMARATQKNGRVYWRSAGKYPWYNKIFEKHGFDVKPVSIRESGHSIDRVNMYSSFWVAYKL
;
A
#
# COMPACT_ATOMS: atom_id res chain seq x y z
N MET A 1 18.00 10.71 14.93
CA MET A 1 18.66 10.74 13.59
C MET A 1 19.56 11.96 13.52
N SER A 2 20.87 11.80 13.64
CA SER A 2 21.83 12.90 13.43
C SER A 2 22.12 13.05 11.94
N LYS A 3 21.91 14.26 11.39
CA LYS A 3 22.21 14.63 10.00
C LYS A 3 23.66 14.25 9.63
N PRO A 4 23.91 13.37 8.65
CA PRO A 4 25.25 13.22 8.05
C PRO A 4 25.49 14.23 6.92
N THR A 5 24.47 14.96 6.48
CA THR A 5 24.52 15.79 5.27
C THR A 5 25.38 17.05 5.40
N ALA A 6 25.38 17.73 6.55
CA ALA A 6 26.15 18.96 6.71
C ALA A 6 27.68 18.73 6.65
N LEU A 7 28.16 17.59 7.16
CA LEU A 7 29.58 17.25 7.22
C LEU A 7 30.09 16.72 5.86
N LEU A 8 29.24 16.03 5.08
CA LEU A 8 29.55 15.69 3.68
C LEU A 8 29.61 16.93 2.79
N MET A 9 28.65 17.84 2.93
CA MET A 9 28.54 19.05 2.10
C MET A 9 29.76 19.97 2.28
N ASN A 10 30.28 20.09 3.50
CA ASN A 10 31.53 20.82 3.78
C ASN A 10 32.78 20.20 3.16
N ARG A 11 32.81 18.88 2.95
CA ARG A 11 33.94 18.19 2.33
C ARG A 11 33.99 18.41 0.81
N TYR A 12 32.84 18.41 0.14
CA TYR A 12 32.78 18.69 -1.31
C TYR A 12 33.11 20.15 -1.66
N LEU A 13 33.00 21.08 -0.71
CA LEU A 13 33.46 22.47 -0.87
C LEU A 13 34.99 22.61 -0.94
N LEU A 14 35.76 21.59 -0.52
CA LEU A 14 37.22 21.60 -0.63
C LEU A 14 37.72 21.53 -2.08
N VAL A 15 36.94 20.93 -2.99
CA VAL A 15 37.28 20.82 -4.42
C VAL A 15 37.28 22.19 -5.12
N PRO A 16 36.20 22.99 -5.09
CA PRO A 16 36.23 24.33 -5.66
C PRO A 16 37.21 25.26 -4.92
N PHE A 17 37.41 25.08 -3.61
CA PHE A 17 38.38 25.86 -2.84
C PHE A 17 39.84 25.56 -3.23
N SER A 18 40.21 24.29 -3.44
CA SER A 18 41.54 23.90 -3.91
C SER A 18 41.80 24.35 -5.35
N LEU A 19 40.79 24.28 -6.22
CA LEU A 19 40.87 24.79 -7.59
C LEU A 19 41.06 26.32 -7.59
N GLY A 20 40.35 27.02 -6.69
CA GLY A 20 40.49 28.46 -6.48
C GLY A 20 41.87 28.88 -5.97
N LEU A 21 42.44 28.16 -5.00
CA LEU A 21 43.79 28.42 -4.49
C LEU A 21 44.88 28.16 -5.54
N THR A 22 44.76 27.09 -6.32
CA THR A 22 45.68 26.77 -7.43
C THR A 22 45.62 27.88 -8.50
N GLN A 23 44.41 28.36 -8.85
CA GLN A 23 44.24 29.49 -9.78
C GLN A 23 44.84 30.79 -9.24
N LEU A 24 44.72 31.06 -7.94
CA LEU A 24 45.32 32.22 -7.26
C LEU A 24 46.85 32.17 -7.23
N ALA A 25 47.42 31.00 -6.93
CA ALA A 25 48.87 30.78 -6.92
C ALA A 25 49.48 30.98 -8.32
N MET A 26 48.80 30.52 -9.36
CA MET A 26 49.23 30.68 -10.75
C MET A 26 49.11 32.13 -11.23
N ASN A 27 48.06 32.86 -10.83
CA ASN A 27 47.89 34.27 -11.19
C ASN A 27 48.88 35.23 -10.52
N ARG A 28 49.46 34.84 -9.37
CA ARG A 28 50.49 35.64 -8.67
C ARG A 28 51.90 35.45 -9.23
N SER A 29 52.15 34.39 -9.99
CA SER A 29 53.45 34.14 -10.64
C SER A 29 53.40 34.57 -12.11
N GLY A 30 54.10 35.66 -12.45
CA GLY A 30 54.15 36.17 -13.83
C GLY A 30 54.67 35.14 -14.85
N LEU A 31 55.55 34.24 -14.41
CA LEU A 31 56.17 33.21 -15.23
C LEU A 31 55.20 32.05 -15.53
N LEU A 32 54.40 31.64 -14.54
CA LEU A 32 53.33 30.65 -14.73
C LEU A 32 52.20 31.19 -15.61
N LYS A 33 51.86 32.48 -15.47
CA LYS A 33 50.78 33.11 -16.23
C LYS A 33 51.05 33.11 -17.74
N ALA A 34 52.29 33.37 -18.15
CA ALA A 34 52.71 33.30 -19.56
C ALA A 34 52.68 31.86 -20.10
N PHE A 35 53.26 30.90 -19.37
CA PHE A 35 53.24 29.47 -19.72
C PHE A 35 51.81 28.91 -19.88
N CYS A 36 50.89 29.35 -19.03
CA CYS A 36 49.50 28.89 -19.05
C CYS A 36 48.68 29.45 -20.21
N ALA A 37 48.99 30.67 -20.66
CA ALA A 37 48.37 31.30 -21.82
C ALA A 37 48.78 30.60 -23.13
N GLU A 38 50.02 30.14 -23.21
CA GLU A 38 50.60 29.45 -24.37
C GLU A 38 50.19 27.96 -24.43
N HIS A 39 50.05 27.29 -23.27
CA HIS A 39 49.69 25.87 -23.18
C HIS A 39 48.36 25.61 -22.46
N ARG A 40 47.27 26.21 -22.96
CA ARG A 40 45.91 26.13 -22.38
C ARG A 40 45.38 24.70 -22.18
N TRP A 41 45.79 23.76 -23.03
CA TRP A 41 45.38 22.35 -22.92
C TRP A 41 46.12 21.61 -21.79
N ALA A 42 47.41 21.89 -21.60
CA ALA A 42 48.21 21.29 -20.53
C ALA A 42 47.76 21.77 -19.15
N THR A 43 47.36 23.04 -19.05
CA THR A 43 46.82 23.60 -17.80
C THR A 43 45.44 23.07 -17.48
N ALA A 44 44.55 22.95 -18.47
CA ALA A 44 43.25 22.29 -18.28
C ALA A 44 43.40 20.84 -17.81
N LEU A 45 44.36 20.08 -18.37
CA LEU A 45 44.69 18.73 -17.92
C LEU A 45 45.22 18.71 -16.48
N LEU A 46 46.08 19.66 -16.11
CA LEU A 46 46.59 19.77 -14.74
C LEU A 46 45.47 20.08 -13.74
N PHE A 47 44.58 21.03 -14.04
CA PHE A 47 43.41 21.32 -13.19
C PHE A 47 42.44 20.15 -13.12
N GLY A 48 42.22 19.45 -14.22
CA GLY A 48 41.45 18.21 -14.26
C GLY A 48 42.07 17.12 -13.39
N PHE A 49 43.40 16.96 -13.44
CA PHE A 49 44.13 15.96 -12.66
C PHE A 49 44.16 16.29 -11.17
N VAL A 50 44.48 17.53 -10.79
CA VAL A 50 44.45 17.99 -9.39
C VAL A 50 43.04 17.94 -8.83
N GLY A 51 42.04 18.41 -9.60
CA GLY A 51 40.63 18.32 -9.22
C GLY A 51 40.15 16.87 -9.04
N SER A 52 40.62 15.96 -9.89
CA SER A 52 40.33 14.51 -9.78
C SER A 52 41.00 13.89 -8.56
N ILE A 53 42.27 14.22 -8.28
CA ILE A 53 43.00 13.71 -7.10
C ILE A 53 42.37 14.24 -5.81
N VAL A 54 42.05 15.52 -5.73
CA VAL A 54 41.38 16.09 -4.54
C VAL A 54 39.99 15.49 -4.38
N SER A 55 39.22 15.34 -5.46
CA SER A 55 37.91 14.66 -5.41
C SER A 55 38.04 13.20 -4.98
N ALA A 56 39.06 12.48 -5.44
CA ALA A 56 39.35 11.12 -5.03
C ALA A 56 39.77 11.04 -3.57
N MET A 57 40.60 11.95 -3.06
CA MET A 57 41.01 11.99 -1.64
C MET A 57 39.87 12.37 -0.71
N VAL A 58 39.07 13.38 -1.07
CA VAL A 58 37.88 13.83 -0.32
C VAL A 58 36.80 12.75 -0.31
N GLY A 59 36.62 12.07 -1.45
CA GLY A 59 35.72 10.95 -1.63
C GLY A 59 36.27 9.61 -1.13
N TRP A 60 37.57 9.50 -0.80
CA TRP A 60 38.24 8.23 -0.53
C TRP A 60 37.57 7.45 0.58
N LYS A 61 37.23 8.10 1.71
CA LYS A 61 36.51 7.43 2.80
C LYS A 61 35.10 6.97 2.41
N SER A 62 34.44 7.67 1.47
CA SER A 62 33.12 7.29 0.95
C SER A 62 33.22 6.21 -0.15
N LEU A 63 34.36 6.11 -0.83
CA LEU A 63 34.65 5.12 -1.87
C LEU A 63 35.34 3.87 -1.32
N GLN A 64 36.04 3.96 -0.18
CA GLN A 64 36.80 2.87 0.42
C GLN A 64 35.90 1.68 0.75
N ALA A 65 34.75 1.92 1.38
CA ALA A 65 33.79 0.88 1.70
C ALA A 65 33.20 0.21 0.43
N PRO A 66 32.70 0.96 -0.58
CA PRO A 66 32.29 0.39 -1.87
C PRO A 66 33.41 -0.33 -2.64
N LEU A 67 34.64 0.19 -2.64
CA LEU A 67 35.79 -0.41 -3.33
C LEU A 67 36.30 -1.66 -2.62
N GLN A 68 36.31 -1.70 -1.29
CA GLN A 68 36.58 -2.91 -0.52
C GLN A 68 35.51 -3.97 -0.76
N PHE A 69 34.24 -3.57 -0.84
CA PHE A 69 33.14 -4.45 -1.23
C PHE A 69 33.32 -4.96 -2.67
N ILE A 70 33.61 -4.09 -3.63
CA ILE A 70 33.87 -4.47 -5.03
C ILE A 70 35.09 -5.39 -5.11
N TYR A 71 36.17 -5.08 -4.41
CA TYR A 71 37.35 -5.93 -4.39
C TYR A 71 37.03 -7.31 -3.79
N SER A 72 36.32 -7.34 -2.67
CA SER A 72 35.99 -8.61 -1.98
C SER A 72 34.99 -9.47 -2.75
N CYS A 73 34.02 -8.86 -3.44
CA CYS A 73 32.99 -9.58 -4.20
C CYS A 73 33.34 -9.78 -5.68
N PHE A 74 34.30 -9.05 -6.26
CA PHE A 74 34.57 -9.06 -7.71
C PHE A 74 36.04 -9.28 -8.10
N LEU A 75 37.02 -9.11 -7.19
CA LEU A 75 38.46 -9.14 -7.54
C LEU A 75 39.33 -10.04 -6.67
N LYS A 76 38.95 -10.33 -5.42
CA LYS A 76 39.68 -11.24 -4.52
C LYS A 76 39.70 -12.63 -5.17
N PRO A 77 40.86 -13.30 -5.30
CA PRO A 77 40.94 -14.59 -5.97
C PRO A 77 40.01 -15.59 -5.29
N LEU A 78 39.14 -16.22 -6.09
CA LEU A 78 38.27 -17.35 -5.73
C LEU A 78 39.17 -18.54 -5.36
N GLY A 79 39.66 -18.56 -4.12
CA GLY A 79 40.71 -19.46 -3.66
C GLY A 79 40.23 -20.34 -2.52
N TYR A 80 40.28 -21.66 -2.74
CA TYR A 80 40.17 -22.78 -1.79
C TYR A 80 39.57 -22.41 -0.42
N HIS A 81 38.25 -22.22 -0.39
CA HIS A 81 37.51 -22.07 0.85
C HIS A 81 37.43 -23.45 1.53
N GLY A 82 37.70 -23.52 2.84
CA GLY A 82 37.92 -24.77 3.59
C GLY A 82 36.86 -25.88 3.42
N HIS A 83 37.12 -27.05 3.99
CA HIS A 83 36.33 -28.26 3.72
C HIS A 83 34.88 -28.23 4.26
N ASN A 84 34.50 -27.28 5.12
CA ASN A 84 33.17 -27.16 5.72
C ASN A 84 32.55 -25.75 5.56
N GLN A 85 31.24 -25.59 5.79
CA GLN A 85 30.52 -24.33 5.60
C GLN A 85 31.02 -23.18 6.51
N GLN A 86 31.44 -23.50 7.74
CA GLN A 86 31.91 -22.52 8.71
C GLN A 86 33.21 -21.84 8.25
N ASP A 87 34.17 -22.62 7.76
CA ASP A 87 35.45 -22.11 7.24
C ASP A 87 35.23 -21.18 6.04
N ARG A 88 34.27 -21.51 5.16
CA ARG A 88 33.91 -20.67 4.02
C ARG A 88 33.33 -19.33 4.47
N LEU A 89 32.37 -19.33 5.40
CA LEU A 89 31.75 -18.11 5.92
C LEU A 89 32.75 -17.23 6.69
N GLU A 90 33.59 -17.82 7.54
CA GLU A 90 34.64 -17.09 8.25
C GLU A 90 35.63 -16.46 7.27
N SER A 91 36.09 -17.21 6.25
CA SER A 91 37.01 -16.66 5.22
C SER A 91 36.40 -15.48 4.43
N PHE A 92 35.07 -15.46 4.30
CA PHE A 92 34.34 -14.40 3.62
C PHE A 92 34.16 -13.15 4.50
N TYR A 93 33.85 -13.33 5.80
CA TYR A 93 33.50 -12.24 6.71
C TYR A 93 34.65 -11.68 7.54
N GLN A 94 35.69 -12.46 7.83
CA GLN A 94 36.77 -12.07 8.74
C GLN A 94 37.42 -10.74 8.36
N ASP A 95 37.69 -10.52 7.07
CA ASP A 95 38.31 -9.29 6.55
C ASP A 95 37.36 -8.08 6.52
N GLN A 96 36.04 -8.31 6.66
CA GLN A 96 34.99 -7.31 6.53
C GLN A 96 34.28 -7.01 7.86
N ALA A 97 34.54 -7.78 8.91
CA ALA A 97 33.75 -7.78 10.14
C ALA A 97 33.62 -6.39 10.78
N ASP A 98 34.72 -5.61 10.81
CA ASP A 98 34.75 -4.27 11.42
C ASP A 98 34.04 -3.19 10.58
N VAL A 99 33.90 -3.39 9.27
CA VAL A 99 33.24 -2.45 8.34
C VAL A 99 31.87 -2.93 7.87
N TYR A 100 31.47 -4.14 8.28
CA TYR A 100 30.30 -4.87 7.80
C TYR A 100 29.01 -4.04 7.84
N ASP A 101 28.72 -3.40 8.98
CA ASP A 101 27.51 -2.61 9.17
C ASP A 101 27.49 -1.34 8.30
N ALA A 102 28.66 -0.73 8.08
CA ALA A 102 28.81 0.50 7.33
C ALA A 102 28.71 0.26 5.81
N THR A 103 29.15 -0.91 5.34
CA THR A 103 29.17 -1.26 3.90
C THR A 103 27.85 -1.89 3.44
N ARG A 104 27.17 -2.66 4.30
CA ARG A 104 25.98 -3.46 3.92
C ARG A 104 24.65 -2.74 4.09
N GLY A 105 24.60 -1.56 4.73
CA GLY A 105 23.35 -0.82 4.97
C GLY A 105 22.55 -0.42 3.71
N GLY A 106 23.23 -0.20 2.58
CA GLY A 106 22.58 0.07 1.28
C GLY A 106 22.12 -1.20 0.54
N LEU A 107 22.71 -2.35 0.85
CA LEU A 107 22.41 -3.64 0.22
C LEU A 107 21.26 -4.37 0.96
N LEU A 108 21.31 -4.39 2.30
CA LEU A 108 20.40 -5.13 3.16
C LEU A 108 19.23 -4.26 3.62
N ARG A 109 18.47 -3.70 2.67
CA ARG A 109 17.42 -2.71 2.97
C ARG A 109 16.23 -3.33 3.72
N GLY A 110 15.88 -4.56 3.39
CA GLY A 110 14.68 -5.24 3.90
C GLY A 110 14.69 -5.50 5.40
N ARG A 111 15.87 -5.68 6.02
CA ARG A 111 15.99 -6.01 7.44
C ARG A 111 15.36 -4.97 8.37
N LYS A 112 15.46 -3.68 8.01
CA LYS A 112 14.84 -2.60 8.79
C LYS A 112 13.32 -2.70 8.78
N THR A 113 12.75 -2.91 7.60
CA THR A 113 11.31 -3.03 7.42
C THR A 113 10.79 -4.30 8.08
N MET A 114 11.48 -5.44 7.92
CA MET A 114 11.14 -6.69 8.64
C MET A 114 11.05 -6.48 10.15
N LEU A 115 12.07 -5.86 10.77
CA LEU A 115 12.06 -5.59 12.21
C LEU A 115 10.92 -4.66 12.63
N LYS A 116 10.61 -3.63 11.83
CA LYS A 116 9.46 -2.74 12.07
C LYS A 116 8.13 -3.49 12.03
N LEU A 117 7.93 -4.32 11.00
CA LEU A 117 6.72 -5.14 10.86
C LEU A 117 6.58 -6.14 12.01
N CYS A 118 7.67 -6.82 12.39
CA CYS A 118 7.67 -7.74 13.55
C CYS A 118 7.34 -6.98 14.84
N ALA A 119 7.94 -5.82 15.07
CA ALA A 119 7.67 -5.00 16.25
C ALA A 119 6.23 -4.49 16.28
N ALA A 120 5.68 -4.05 15.15
CA ALA A 120 4.28 -3.62 15.04
C ALA A 120 3.32 -4.79 15.34
N GLN A 121 3.60 -5.97 14.79
CA GLN A 121 2.81 -7.18 15.04
C GLN A 121 2.90 -7.62 16.51
N LEU A 122 4.09 -7.56 17.13
CA LEU A 122 4.28 -7.84 18.55
C LEU A 122 3.46 -6.90 19.44
N LYS A 123 3.46 -5.59 19.15
CA LYS A 123 2.66 -4.60 19.89
C LYS A 123 1.16 -4.89 19.77
N GLN A 124 0.70 -5.22 18.56
CA GLN A 124 -0.71 -5.52 18.32
C GLN A 124 -1.18 -6.78 19.04
N GLN A 125 -0.33 -7.80 19.18
CA GLN A 125 -0.66 -9.02 19.91
C GLN A 125 -0.26 -9.00 21.40
N ALA A 126 0.25 -7.88 21.92
CA ALA A 126 0.69 -7.78 23.31
C ALA A 126 -0.46 -8.09 24.30
N SER A 127 -1.69 -7.68 23.98
CA SER A 127 -2.89 -8.01 24.77
C SER A 127 -3.27 -9.49 24.75
N LEU A 128 -2.82 -10.25 23.74
CA LEU A 128 -3.07 -11.68 23.60
C LEU A 128 -2.02 -12.53 24.34
N LEU A 129 -0.86 -11.94 24.66
CA LEU A 129 0.18 -12.59 25.44
C LEU A 129 -0.20 -12.47 26.91
N LYS A 130 -0.54 -13.60 27.54
CA LYS A 130 -0.94 -13.64 28.96
C LYS A 130 0.12 -13.07 29.90
N ASN A 131 1.40 -13.20 29.53
CA ASN A 131 2.56 -12.58 30.19
C ASN A 131 3.53 -12.06 29.13
N GLU A 132 3.81 -10.75 29.08
CA GLU A 132 4.93 -10.21 28.27
C GLU A 132 6.28 -10.79 28.75
N GLU A 133 6.37 -11.23 30.01
CA GLU A 133 7.59 -11.70 30.68
C GLU A 133 8.14 -13.04 30.18
N ASP A 134 7.43 -13.74 29.27
CA ASP A 134 7.86 -15.00 28.66
C ASP A 134 8.31 -14.84 27.19
N LEU A 135 8.35 -13.61 26.65
CA LEU A 135 8.66 -13.39 25.25
C LEU A 135 10.14 -13.68 24.93
N VAL A 136 10.38 -14.76 24.19
CA VAL A 136 11.72 -15.16 23.73
C VAL A 136 11.90 -14.87 22.24
N TRP A 137 13.05 -14.29 21.89
CA TRP A 137 13.45 -14.01 20.51
C TRP A 137 14.70 -14.81 20.11
N ILE A 138 14.69 -15.45 18.94
CA ILE A 138 15.87 -16.04 18.29
C ILE A 138 16.16 -15.32 16.96
N ASP A 139 17.35 -14.73 16.81
CA ASP A 139 17.85 -14.14 15.56
C ASP A 139 18.88 -15.08 14.92
N ILE A 140 18.47 -15.78 13.84
CA ILE A 140 19.27 -16.79 13.15
C ILE A 140 20.07 -16.15 12.01
N GLY A 141 21.38 -16.34 12.04
CA GLY A 141 22.33 -15.59 11.21
C GLY A 141 22.43 -14.13 11.64
N GLY A 142 22.43 -13.87 12.95
CA GLY A 142 22.39 -12.51 13.50
C GLY A 142 23.69 -11.71 13.33
N GLY A 143 24.76 -12.34 12.87
CA GLY A 143 26.04 -11.71 12.54
C GLY A 143 26.60 -10.85 13.67
N THR A 144 26.83 -9.57 13.39
CA THR A 144 27.41 -8.59 14.34
C THR A 144 26.46 -8.15 15.45
N GLY A 145 25.23 -8.68 15.51
CA GLY A 145 24.20 -8.28 16.48
C GLY A 145 23.45 -7.00 16.11
N TRP A 146 23.59 -6.51 14.86
CA TRP A 146 22.98 -5.27 14.41
C TRP A 146 21.45 -5.28 14.48
N ASN A 147 20.80 -6.41 14.14
CA ASN A 147 19.34 -6.53 14.17
C ASN A 147 18.80 -6.36 15.59
N ILE A 148 19.42 -7.03 16.57
CA ILE A 148 19.08 -6.91 17.99
C ILE A 148 19.25 -5.47 18.46
N GLU A 149 20.37 -4.82 18.13
CA GLU A 149 20.53 -3.40 18.47
C GLU A 149 19.46 -2.52 17.83
N ARG A 150 19.12 -2.78 16.57
CA ARG A 150 18.13 -1.99 15.86
C ARG A 150 16.72 -2.20 16.38
N MET A 151 16.38 -3.43 16.75
CA MET A 151 15.07 -3.81 17.29
C MET A 151 14.74 -3.01 18.54
N ASN A 152 15.74 -2.71 19.39
CA ASN A 152 15.56 -1.88 20.59
C ASN A 152 14.89 -0.52 20.31
N SER A 153 15.06 0.04 19.11
CA SER A 153 14.42 1.30 18.71
C SER A 153 12.96 1.16 18.30
N TYR A 154 12.46 -0.05 18.10
CA TYR A 154 11.11 -0.37 17.66
C TYR A 154 10.31 -1.12 18.73
N TYR A 155 10.98 -2.04 19.44
CA TYR A 155 10.48 -2.84 20.55
C TYR A 155 11.65 -3.04 21.54
N PRO A 156 11.58 -2.48 22.77
CA PRO A 156 12.69 -2.51 23.73
C PRO A 156 13.19 -3.94 24.03
N ILE A 157 14.51 -4.12 24.12
CA ILE A 157 15.12 -5.42 24.38
C ILE A 157 14.78 -5.91 25.79
N GLU A 158 14.56 -5.00 26.72
CA GLU A 158 14.19 -5.27 28.11
C GLU A 158 12.79 -5.92 28.23
N LYS A 159 11.94 -5.80 27.20
CA LYS A 159 10.64 -6.50 27.15
C LYS A 159 10.76 -7.98 26.76
N PHE A 160 11.91 -8.42 26.26
CA PHE A 160 12.14 -9.83 25.98
C PHE A 160 12.70 -10.52 27.23
N HIS A 161 12.10 -11.66 27.61
CA HIS A 161 12.64 -12.54 28.63
C HIS A 161 14.09 -12.93 28.30
N LYS A 162 14.29 -13.33 27.04
CA LYS A 162 15.58 -13.76 26.52
C LYS A 162 15.68 -13.50 25.02
N VAL A 163 16.86 -13.11 24.58
CA VAL A 163 17.19 -12.96 23.16
C VAL A 163 18.41 -13.82 22.86
N TYR A 164 18.30 -14.69 21.84
CA TYR A 164 19.38 -15.53 21.37
C TYR A 164 19.81 -15.07 19.99
N LEU A 165 21.10 -14.77 19.83
CA LEU A 165 21.74 -14.63 18.53
C LEU A 165 22.40 -15.96 18.20
N VAL A 166 22.04 -16.56 17.07
CA VAL A 166 22.67 -17.78 16.55
C VAL A 166 23.41 -17.43 15.27
N ASP A 167 24.71 -17.68 15.21
CA ASP A 167 25.51 -17.49 14.00
C ASP A 167 26.65 -18.51 13.93
N LEU A 168 27.03 -18.91 12.72
CA LEU A 168 28.10 -19.90 12.52
C LEU A 168 29.51 -19.26 12.54
N THR A 169 29.59 -17.93 12.46
CA THR A 169 30.83 -17.17 12.22
C THR A 169 31.44 -16.64 13.52
N PRO A 170 32.60 -17.16 13.98
CA PRO A 170 33.20 -16.75 15.26
C PRO A 170 33.58 -15.27 15.32
N SER A 171 34.10 -14.70 14.23
CA SER A 171 34.49 -13.28 14.18
C SER A 171 33.29 -12.33 14.37
N LEU A 172 32.16 -12.63 13.74
CA LEU A 172 30.92 -11.86 13.89
C LEU A 172 30.33 -12.02 15.29
N CYS A 173 30.33 -13.24 15.83
CA CYS A 173 29.89 -13.52 17.20
C CYS A 173 30.69 -12.74 18.24
N ARG A 174 32.01 -12.59 18.05
CA ARG A 174 32.86 -11.76 18.91
C ARG A 174 32.38 -10.31 18.93
N ILE A 175 32.15 -9.70 17.76
CA ILE A 175 31.64 -8.33 17.64
C ILE A 175 30.26 -8.19 18.29
N ALA A 176 29.38 -9.17 18.13
CA ALA A 176 28.06 -9.18 18.75
C ALA A 176 28.17 -9.15 20.28
N ARG A 177 29.02 -10.00 20.88
CA ARG A 177 29.26 -10.02 22.33
C ARG A 177 29.77 -8.66 22.84
N GLU A 178 30.77 -8.10 22.16
CA GLU A 178 31.30 -6.77 22.51
C GLU A 178 30.25 -5.66 22.37
N ARG A 179 29.35 -5.75 21.37
CA ARG A 179 28.23 -4.81 21.18
C ARG A 179 27.25 -4.89 22.34
N PHE A 180 26.81 -6.09 22.72
CA PHE A 180 25.82 -6.28 23.78
C PHE A 180 26.39 -5.95 25.16
N GLN A 181 27.65 -6.30 25.42
CA GLN A 181 28.35 -5.93 26.65
C GLN A 181 28.44 -4.41 26.83
N ARG A 182 28.78 -3.68 25.76
CA ARG A 182 28.81 -2.20 25.76
C ARG A 182 27.44 -1.56 26.02
N ARG A 183 26.35 -2.26 25.69
CA ARG A 183 24.97 -1.82 25.94
C ARG A 183 24.43 -2.26 27.31
N GLY A 184 25.14 -3.14 28.01
CA GLY A 184 24.73 -3.65 29.31
C GLY A 184 23.57 -4.64 29.26
N TRP A 185 23.27 -5.24 28.11
CA TRP A 185 22.17 -6.21 28.00
C TRP A 185 22.60 -7.57 28.56
N THR A 186 21.89 -8.04 29.59
CA THR A 186 22.14 -9.31 30.30
C THR A 186 21.19 -10.43 29.86
N ASN A 187 20.10 -10.08 29.19
CA ASN A 187 19.11 -11.00 28.64
C ASN A 187 19.44 -11.46 27.21
N VAL A 188 20.56 -11.03 26.62
CA VAL A 188 20.99 -11.41 25.26
C VAL A 188 22.14 -12.42 25.32
N VAL A 189 22.03 -13.52 24.58
CA VAL A 189 23.02 -14.62 24.54
C VAL A 189 23.48 -14.84 23.09
N VAL A 190 24.80 -14.98 22.90
CA VAL A 190 25.41 -15.22 21.58
C VAL A 190 25.91 -16.66 21.48
N LEU A 191 25.25 -17.44 20.62
CA LEU A 191 25.51 -18.83 20.30
C LEU A 191 26.26 -18.90 18.97
N CYS A 192 27.51 -19.39 19.03
CA CYS A 192 28.35 -19.57 17.84
C CYS A 192 28.18 -21.02 17.32
N GLU A 193 26.98 -21.34 16.85
CA GLU A 193 26.51 -22.70 16.60
C GLU A 193 25.77 -22.79 15.26
N ASP A 194 25.63 -24.01 14.75
CA ASP A 194 24.89 -24.28 13.52
C ASP A 194 23.38 -24.09 13.71
N ALA A 195 22.72 -23.43 12.74
CA ALA A 195 21.30 -23.08 12.80
C ALA A 195 20.36 -24.31 12.88
N ALA A 196 20.80 -25.49 12.45
CA ALA A 196 20.00 -26.72 12.58
C ALA A 196 20.15 -27.35 13.97
N ASN A 197 21.27 -27.16 14.66
CA ASN A 197 21.68 -27.98 15.82
C ASN A 197 22.06 -27.20 17.09
N PHE A 198 21.75 -25.91 17.19
CA PHE A 198 22.07 -25.10 18.38
C PHE A 198 21.29 -25.50 19.64
N ASP A 199 21.79 -25.16 20.83
CA ASP A 199 21.07 -25.34 22.10
C ASP A 199 20.64 -24.00 22.72
N LEU A 200 19.53 -23.97 23.46
CA LEU A 200 18.99 -22.76 24.10
C LEU A 200 19.32 -22.75 25.61
N PRO A 201 20.49 -22.25 26.03
CA PRO A 201 20.89 -22.30 27.43
C PRO A 201 19.94 -21.46 28.30
N GLY A 202 19.57 -22.03 29.46
CA GLY A 202 18.70 -21.39 30.44
C GLY A 202 17.20 -21.59 30.21
N LEU A 203 16.80 -22.32 29.16
CA LEU A 203 15.39 -22.58 28.84
C LEU A 203 15.19 -24.05 28.38
N PRO A 204 14.89 -24.99 29.30
CA PRO A 204 14.61 -26.38 28.94
C PRO A 204 13.23 -26.52 28.26
N ASP A 205 13.17 -27.29 27.18
CA ASP A 205 11.96 -27.57 26.38
C ASP A 205 11.23 -26.31 25.87
N MET A 206 11.73 -25.74 24.76
CA MET A 206 11.16 -24.54 24.12
C MET A 206 10.31 -24.83 22.89
N ASN A 207 9.94 -26.09 22.66
CA ASN A 207 9.05 -26.44 21.56
C ASN A 207 7.69 -25.75 21.76
N GLY A 208 7.24 -25.02 20.74
CA GLY A 208 5.99 -24.26 20.78
C GLY A 208 5.99 -23.06 21.74
N LYS A 209 7.16 -22.55 22.17
CA LYS A 209 7.25 -21.46 23.17
C LYS A 209 7.95 -20.21 22.67
N ILE A 210 8.57 -20.23 21.48
CA ILE A 210 9.28 -19.05 20.97
C ILE A 210 8.29 -18.04 20.37
N GLY A 211 8.39 -16.78 20.81
CA GLY A 211 7.48 -15.71 20.40
C GLY A 211 7.94 -14.95 19.16
N LEU A 212 9.25 -14.85 18.93
CA LEU A 212 9.81 -14.25 17.72
C LEU A 212 11.00 -15.06 17.22
N ILE A 213 11.02 -15.36 15.91
CA ILE A 213 12.19 -15.86 15.22
C ILE A 213 12.46 -14.94 14.04
N THR A 214 13.71 -14.56 13.80
CA THR A 214 14.09 -13.74 12.64
C THR A 214 15.22 -14.36 11.84
N MET A 215 15.17 -14.20 10.52
CA MET A 215 16.24 -14.54 9.58
C MET A 215 16.44 -13.38 8.61
N SER A 216 17.55 -12.67 8.75
CA SER A 216 17.87 -11.54 7.88
C SER A 216 19.05 -11.87 6.98
N TYR A 217 18.76 -12.11 5.70
CA TYR A 217 19.74 -12.43 4.66
C TYR A 217 20.62 -13.62 5.02
N SER A 218 20.06 -14.57 5.77
CA SER A 218 20.73 -15.77 6.27
C SER A 218 20.14 -17.04 5.67
N LEU A 219 18.87 -17.06 5.25
CA LEU A 219 18.25 -18.25 4.67
C LEU A 219 18.92 -18.63 3.36
N SER A 220 19.25 -17.66 2.50
CA SER A 220 19.99 -17.89 1.25
C SER A 220 21.44 -18.37 1.45
N MET A 221 22.01 -18.15 2.65
CA MET A 221 23.38 -18.54 3.02
C MET A 221 23.48 -19.96 3.62
N ILE A 222 22.34 -20.57 3.98
CA ILE A 222 22.29 -21.89 4.61
C ILE A 222 22.13 -22.96 3.54
N ASP A 223 23.13 -23.83 3.35
CA ASP A 223 23.07 -24.89 2.34
C ASP A 223 21.90 -25.86 2.63
N ASN A 224 21.92 -26.48 3.82
CA ASN A 224 20.90 -27.44 4.26
C ASN A 224 19.79 -26.74 5.05
N PHE A 225 18.91 -26.01 4.37
CA PHE A 225 17.88 -25.19 5.04
C PHE A 225 16.66 -25.98 5.53
N PHE A 226 16.34 -27.16 4.98
CA PHE A 226 15.15 -27.92 5.37
C PHE A 226 15.11 -28.23 6.88
N PRO A 227 16.18 -28.79 7.51
CA PRO A 227 16.17 -29.06 8.95
C PRO A 227 16.03 -27.79 9.80
N VAL A 228 16.58 -26.67 9.34
CA VAL A 228 16.47 -25.37 10.03
C VAL A 228 15.01 -24.91 10.05
N ILE A 229 14.33 -24.95 8.89
CA ILE A 229 12.93 -24.56 8.77
C ILE A 229 12.01 -25.51 9.57
N ASP A 230 12.23 -26.82 9.48
CA ASP A 230 11.48 -27.82 10.28
C ASP A 230 11.67 -27.63 11.79
N ARG A 231 12.87 -27.22 12.21
CA ARG A 231 13.15 -26.91 13.61
C ARG A 231 12.45 -25.63 14.06
N ILE A 232 12.47 -24.57 13.23
CA ILE A 232 11.76 -23.32 13.52
C ILE A 232 10.27 -23.58 13.70
N GLU A 233 9.66 -24.43 12.86
CA GLU A 233 8.25 -24.81 12.99
C GLU A 233 7.94 -25.43 14.35
N LYS A 234 8.82 -26.31 14.86
CA LYS A 234 8.67 -26.94 16.17
C LYS A 234 8.85 -25.95 17.34
N LEU A 235 9.75 -24.99 17.20
CA LEU A 235 10.07 -24.01 18.26
C LEU A 235 9.02 -22.89 18.35
N LEU A 236 8.44 -22.49 17.23
CA LEU A 236 7.54 -21.35 17.14
C LEU A 236 6.24 -21.61 17.92
N SER A 237 5.89 -20.69 18.81
CA SER A 237 4.61 -20.75 19.53
C SER A 237 3.40 -20.54 18.60
N PRO A 238 2.18 -20.95 19.00
CA PRO A 238 0.97 -20.71 18.21
C PRO A 238 0.75 -19.22 17.85
N HIS A 239 1.14 -18.30 18.74
CA HIS A 239 1.09 -16.85 18.51
C HIS A 239 2.44 -16.25 18.06
N GLY A 240 3.44 -17.09 17.86
CA GLY A 240 4.78 -16.69 17.47
C GLY A 240 4.83 -16.10 16.06
N ILE A 241 5.79 -15.19 15.86
CA ILE A 241 6.05 -14.54 14.57
C ILE A 241 7.38 -15.05 14.03
N PHE A 242 7.40 -15.41 12.75
CA PHE A 242 8.63 -15.72 12.02
C PHE A 242 8.89 -14.66 10.94
N GLY A 243 9.88 -13.80 11.16
CA GLY A 243 10.25 -12.74 10.23
C GLY A 243 11.43 -13.12 9.34
N ILE A 244 11.30 -12.92 8.03
CA ILE A 244 12.38 -13.15 7.06
C ILE A 244 12.55 -11.90 6.19
N ALA A 245 13.80 -11.53 5.93
CA ALA A 245 14.16 -10.63 4.84
C ALA A 245 15.31 -11.26 4.07
N ASP A 246 15.12 -11.62 2.80
CA ASP A 246 16.17 -12.29 2.03
C ASP A 246 16.11 -11.96 0.54
N PHE A 247 17.21 -12.24 -0.15
CA PHE A 247 17.26 -12.27 -1.61
C PHE A 247 16.58 -13.53 -2.14
N TYR A 248 16.04 -13.45 -3.35
CA TYR A 248 15.38 -14.60 -3.97
C TYR A 248 15.38 -14.48 -5.49
N VAL A 249 15.26 -15.61 -6.19
CA VAL A 249 14.72 -15.60 -7.56
C VAL A 249 13.40 -16.37 -7.57
N SER A 250 12.46 -15.98 -8.42
CA SER A 250 11.17 -16.69 -8.55
C SER A 250 11.30 -17.93 -9.43
N GLY A 251 10.38 -18.88 -9.25
CA GLY A 251 10.21 -20.02 -10.15
C GLY A 251 9.74 -19.59 -11.54
N ARG A 252 9.73 -20.50 -12.51
CA ARG A 252 9.10 -20.24 -13.82
C ARG A 252 7.59 -20.13 -13.69
N SER A 253 7.00 -21.00 -12.88
CA SER A 253 5.59 -21.02 -12.58
C SER A 253 5.35 -20.41 -11.21
N PRO A 254 4.29 -19.60 -11.02
CA PRO A 254 3.88 -19.13 -9.70
C PRO A 254 3.62 -20.30 -8.76
N SER A 255 4.07 -20.21 -7.50
CA SER A 255 3.74 -21.22 -6.51
C SER A 255 2.29 -21.05 -6.03
N PRO A 256 1.61 -22.10 -5.55
CA PRO A 256 0.24 -21.95 -5.08
C PRO A 256 0.06 -20.91 -3.97
N ALA A 257 1.05 -20.78 -3.08
CA ALA A 257 1.07 -19.78 -2.00
C ALA A 257 1.18 -18.33 -2.50
N GLU A 258 1.71 -18.11 -3.72
CA GLU A 258 1.81 -16.79 -4.34
C GLU A 258 0.44 -16.18 -4.67
N LYS A 259 -0.56 -17.00 -5.00
CA LYS A 259 -1.90 -16.50 -5.34
C LYS A 259 -2.62 -15.84 -4.16
N LEU A 260 -2.25 -16.21 -2.93
CA LEU A 260 -2.96 -15.85 -1.70
C LEU A 260 -2.14 -14.94 -0.75
N SER A 261 -0.99 -14.47 -1.23
CA SER A 261 -0.09 -13.51 -0.57
C SER A 261 0.25 -12.36 -1.53
N GLY A 262 0.88 -11.28 -1.05
CA GLY A 262 1.22 -10.14 -1.91
C GLY A 262 2.02 -10.55 -3.16
N SER A 263 1.43 -10.43 -4.34
CA SER A 263 1.96 -10.95 -5.62
C SER A 263 2.73 -9.91 -6.44
N GLN A 264 2.49 -8.61 -6.20
CA GLN A 264 3.15 -7.55 -6.95
C GLN A 264 4.68 -7.65 -6.82
N ASN A 265 5.40 -7.52 -7.94
CA ASN A 265 6.85 -7.61 -8.03
C ASN A 265 7.48 -8.94 -7.53
N ARG A 266 6.69 -10.01 -7.34
CA ARG A 266 7.26 -11.33 -6.98
C ARG A 266 7.97 -11.97 -8.17
N GLN A 267 7.30 -12.06 -9.31
CA GLN A 267 7.85 -12.69 -10.51
C GLN A 267 9.07 -11.95 -11.08
N CYS A 268 10.05 -12.73 -11.54
CA CYS A 268 11.30 -12.26 -12.12
C CYS A 268 11.29 -12.54 -13.62
N SER A 269 11.89 -11.63 -14.40
CA SER A 269 12.15 -11.91 -15.81
C SER A 269 13.08 -13.12 -15.96
N TRP A 270 13.07 -13.74 -17.15
CA TRP A 270 13.99 -14.83 -17.46
C TRP A 270 15.45 -14.44 -17.16
N PHE A 271 15.88 -13.26 -17.62
CA PHE A 271 17.24 -12.76 -17.40
C PHE A 271 17.54 -12.59 -15.91
N THR A 272 16.66 -11.91 -15.17
CA THR A 272 16.84 -11.65 -13.72
C THR A 272 16.98 -12.94 -12.92
N ARG A 273 16.20 -13.98 -13.26
CA ARG A 273 16.24 -15.27 -12.58
C ARG A 273 17.60 -15.96 -12.75
N PHE A 274 18.09 -16.09 -13.98
CA PHE A 274 19.35 -16.80 -14.23
C PHE A 274 20.57 -15.97 -13.81
N PHE A 275 20.58 -14.68 -14.14
CA PHE A 275 21.69 -13.80 -13.81
C PHE A 275 21.98 -13.80 -12.31
N TRP A 276 20.97 -13.55 -11.47
CA TRP A 276 21.19 -13.47 -10.02
C TRP A 276 21.47 -14.82 -9.39
N GLN A 277 20.85 -15.90 -9.87
CA GLN A 277 21.16 -17.23 -9.37
C GLN A 277 22.64 -17.57 -9.60
N ILE A 278 23.15 -17.35 -10.81
CA ILE A 278 24.57 -17.59 -11.14
C ILE A 278 25.48 -16.64 -10.36
N TRP A 279 25.10 -15.36 -10.30
CA TRP A 279 25.89 -14.33 -9.63
C TRP A 279 26.13 -14.65 -8.16
N PHE A 280 25.08 -15.01 -7.43
CA PHE A 280 25.15 -15.31 -6.01
C PHE A 280 25.80 -16.69 -5.74
N ASP A 281 25.72 -17.62 -6.70
CA ASP A 281 26.39 -18.93 -6.60
C ASP A 281 27.92 -18.81 -6.54
N PHE A 282 28.51 -17.79 -7.16
CA PHE A 282 29.96 -17.49 -7.03
C PHE A 282 30.40 -17.22 -5.59
N ASP A 283 29.50 -16.70 -4.76
CA ASP A 283 29.71 -16.43 -3.33
C ASP A 283 29.13 -17.55 -2.43
N HIS A 284 28.76 -18.70 -3.00
CA HIS A 284 28.04 -19.80 -2.33
C HIS A 284 26.71 -19.38 -1.69
N ILE A 285 26.04 -18.38 -2.26
CA ILE A 285 24.73 -17.92 -1.81
C ILE A 285 23.67 -18.49 -2.76
N ASN A 286 22.73 -19.25 -2.23
CA ASN A 286 21.78 -20.00 -3.05
C ASN A 286 20.42 -19.31 -3.06
N LEU A 287 20.05 -18.74 -4.22
CA LEU A 287 18.78 -18.03 -4.41
C LEU A 287 17.63 -18.91 -4.92
N ALA A 288 17.75 -20.24 -4.86
CA ALA A 288 16.75 -21.15 -5.43
C ALA A 288 15.31 -20.83 -4.96
N PRO A 289 14.33 -20.80 -5.87
CA PRO A 289 12.95 -20.40 -5.56
C PRO A 289 12.30 -21.27 -4.48
N GLY A 290 12.66 -22.56 -4.45
CA GLY A 290 12.12 -23.54 -3.50
C GLY A 290 12.35 -23.19 -2.02
N ARG A 291 13.33 -22.33 -1.69
CA ARG A 291 13.57 -21.88 -0.31
C ARG A 291 12.38 -21.11 0.26
N ARG A 292 11.91 -20.11 -0.49
CA ARG A 292 10.76 -19.31 -0.08
C ARG A 292 9.46 -20.12 -0.15
N ASP A 293 9.30 -20.92 -1.21
CA ASP A 293 8.10 -21.75 -1.37
C ASP A 293 7.96 -22.76 -0.23
N TYR A 294 9.06 -23.34 0.26
CA TYR A 294 9.04 -24.23 1.41
C TYR A 294 8.66 -23.52 2.71
N VAL A 295 9.16 -22.31 2.93
CA VAL A 295 8.74 -21.48 4.09
C VAL A 295 7.23 -21.18 4.04
N GLU A 296 6.73 -20.70 2.91
CA GLU A 296 5.30 -20.37 2.75
C GLU A 296 4.39 -21.62 2.77
N TYR A 297 4.96 -22.81 2.48
CA TYR A 297 4.29 -24.09 2.63
C TYR A 297 4.20 -24.53 4.11
N LYS A 298 5.28 -24.40 4.87
CA LYS A 298 5.38 -24.84 6.27
C LYS A 298 4.67 -23.92 7.26
N PHE A 299 4.44 -22.65 6.89
CA PHE A 299 3.88 -21.63 7.78
C PHE A 299 2.68 -20.91 7.18
N GLY A 300 1.86 -20.32 8.05
CA GLY A 300 0.84 -19.35 7.64
C GLY A 300 1.48 -18.00 7.35
N THR A 301 1.03 -17.29 6.30
CA THR A 301 1.57 -15.95 5.99
C THR A 301 0.78 -14.87 6.74
N LEU A 302 1.46 -14.00 7.49
CA LEU A 302 0.86 -12.79 8.07
C LEU A 302 0.97 -11.61 7.10
N LYS A 303 2.19 -11.29 6.67
CA LYS A 303 2.49 -10.18 5.76
C LYS A 303 3.58 -10.57 4.79
N CYS A 304 3.52 -10.05 3.58
CA CYS A 304 4.56 -10.22 2.58
C CYS A 304 4.77 -8.92 1.80
N LEU A 305 6.04 -8.56 1.58
CA LEU A 305 6.47 -7.50 0.70
C LEU A 305 7.53 -8.00 -0.26
N ASN A 306 7.42 -7.62 -1.53
CA ASN A 306 8.44 -7.89 -2.55
C ASN A 306 9.00 -6.57 -3.06
N ALA A 307 10.31 -6.45 -3.12
CA ALA A 307 10.96 -5.22 -3.54
C ALA A 307 12.25 -5.51 -4.35
N ARG A 308 12.88 -4.42 -4.79
CA ARG A 308 14.08 -4.44 -5.63
C ARG A 308 15.13 -3.51 -5.06
N ASN A 309 16.37 -3.99 -4.95
CA ASN A 309 17.49 -3.14 -4.61
C ASN A 309 18.10 -2.52 -5.87
N HIS A 310 18.25 -1.20 -5.85
CA HIS A 310 18.77 -0.40 -6.97
C HIS A 310 20.26 -0.17 -6.74
N PHE A 311 21.11 -0.76 -7.59
CA PHE A 311 22.56 -0.54 -7.57
C PHE A 311 22.97 0.61 -8.50
N VAL A 312 24.27 0.89 -8.58
CA VAL A 312 24.91 2.06 -9.23
C VAL A 312 24.49 2.30 -10.69
N VAL A 313 23.99 1.27 -11.40
CA VAL A 313 23.30 1.41 -12.68
C VAL A 313 21.79 1.16 -12.46
N PRO A 314 20.98 2.19 -12.14
CA PRO A 314 19.68 2.02 -11.48
C PRO A 314 18.59 1.32 -12.32
N TYR A 315 18.86 1.06 -13.60
CA TYR A 315 17.87 0.63 -14.58
C TYR A 315 18.18 -0.71 -15.29
N VAL A 316 19.35 -1.31 -15.06
CA VAL A 316 19.76 -2.52 -15.81
C VAL A 316 19.80 -3.77 -14.92
N VAL A 317 20.21 -3.64 -13.66
CA VAL A 317 20.46 -4.79 -12.77
C VAL A 317 19.91 -4.48 -11.37
N GLN A 318 18.76 -5.07 -11.04
CA GLN A 318 18.07 -4.87 -9.76
C GLN A 318 17.99 -6.17 -8.97
N ILE A 319 18.50 -6.18 -7.73
CA ILE A 319 18.52 -7.40 -6.91
C ILE A 319 17.13 -7.60 -6.28
N PRO A 320 16.41 -8.68 -6.61
CA PRO A 320 15.17 -9.06 -5.95
C PRO A 320 15.37 -9.43 -4.47
N TYR A 321 14.58 -8.82 -3.59
CA TYR A 321 14.48 -9.22 -2.19
C TYR A 321 13.03 -9.21 -1.73
N TYR A 322 12.74 -9.96 -0.68
CA TYR A 322 11.42 -10.02 -0.06
C TYR A 322 11.53 -9.81 1.44
N ILE A 323 10.41 -9.41 2.03
CA ILE A 323 10.16 -9.40 3.47
C ILE A 323 8.92 -10.25 3.67
N TRP A 324 8.98 -11.21 4.57
CA TRP A 324 7.87 -12.09 4.87
C TRP A 324 7.75 -12.29 6.37
N LEU A 325 6.54 -12.19 6.88
CA LEU A 325 6.19 -12.50 8.26
C LEU A 325 5.24 -13.69 8.22
N GLY A 326 5.59 -14.75 8.94
CA GLY A 326 4.77 -15.93 9.10
C GLY A 326 4.36 -16.20 10.53
N CYS A 327 3.51 -17.22 10.67
CA CYS A 327 3.02 -17.75 11.93
C CYS A 327 2.82 -19.27 11.84
N SER A 328 2.66 -19.91 12.99
CA SER A 328 2.31 -21.34 13.05
C SER A 328 0.92 -21.59 12.44
N HIS A 329 0.72 -22.70 11.72
CA HIS A 329 -0.62 -23.13 11.29
C HIS A 329 -1.54 -23.47 12.46
N SER A 330 -0.98 -23.70 13.66
CA SER A 330 -1.73 -23.89 14.90
C SER A 330 -2.26 -22.59 15.50
N ARG A 331 -1.93 -21.42 14.93
CA ARG A 331 -2.41 -20.12 15.40
C ARG A 331 -3.94 -20.14 15.50
N PRO A 332 -4.52 -19.81 16.67
CA PRO A 332 -5.95 -19.68 16.80
C PRO A 332 -6.47 -18.64 15.81
N ILE A 333 -7.46 -19.05 15.03
CA ILE A 333 -8.19 -18.16 14.15
C ILE A 333 -9.52 -17.95 14.83
N GLU A 334 -9.85 -16.72 15.17
CA GLU A 334 -11.23 -16.40 15.52
C GLU A 334 -12.09 -16.74 14.31
N GLU A 335 -12.90 -17.78 14.40
CA GLU A 335 -13.86 -18.10 13.35
C GLU A 335 -14.87 -16.95 13.30
N ILE A 336 -15.03 -16.36 12.12
CA ILE A 336 -16.26 -15.61 11.84
C ILE A 336 -17.35 -16.69 11.85
N PRO A 337 -18.51 -16.49 12.50
CA PRO A 337 -19.67 -17.32 12.23
C PRO A 337 -19.94 -17.28 10.73
N LEU A 338 -19.49 -18.34 10.03
CA LEU A 338 -19.66 -18.52 8.59
C LEU A 338 -21.13 -18.66 8.22
N GLU A 339 -22.03 -18.78 9.19
CA GLU A 339 -23.46 -18.99 9.00
C GLU A 339 -24.22 -17.81 8.38
N MET A 340 -23.62 -16.61 8.27
CA MET A 340 -24.27 -15.46 7.60
C MET A 340 -23.45 -14.72 6.53
N ASP A 341 -22.12 -14.87 6.49
CA ASP A 341 -21.26 -14.08 5.58
C ASP A 341 -20.75 -14.89 4.36
N THR A 342 -21.13 -16.16 4.19
CA THR A 342 -21.03 -16.95 2.94
C THR A 342 -21.87 -18.23 3.06
N PRO A 343 -22.88 -18.50 2.19
CA PRO A 343 -23.46 -19.83 2.13
C PRO A 343 -22.38 -20.82 1.67
N ALA A 344 -22.20 -21.88 2.45
CA ALA A 344 -21.50 -23.08 2.04
C ALA A 344 -22.26 -23.76 0.90
N SER A 345 -22.11 -23.26 -0.33
CA SER A 345 -22.28 -24.00 -1.60
C SER A 345 -22.00 -23.11 -2.81
N SER A 346 -20.84 -22.45 -2.87
CA SER A 346 -20.15 -22.47 -4.16
C SER A 346 -19.45 -23.81 -4.20
N GLY A 347 -20.10 -24.80 -4.82
CA GLY A 347 -19.34 -25.88 -5.43
C GLY A 347 -18.18 -25.22 -6.17
N SER A 348 -16.97 -25.73 -5.92
CA SER A 348 -15.77 -25.40 -6.65
C SER A 348 -16.09 -24.75 -7.99
N SER A 349 -16.11 -23.42 -8.05
CA SER A 349 -15.79 -22.74 -9.30
C SER A 349 -14.30 -22.96 -9.43
N VAL A 350 -13.96 -24.20 -9.79
CA VAL A 350 -12.83 -24.50 -10.63
C VAL A 350 -12.85 -23.39 -11.66
N ILE A 351 -11.76 -22.63 -11.63
CA ILE A 351 -11.36 -21.75 -12.71
C ILE A 351 -11.29 -22.65 -13.95
N GLU A 352 -12.40 -22.86 -14.63
CA GLU A 352 -12.40 -23.42 -15.97
C GLU A 352 -12.03 -22.28 -16.92
N SER A 353 -10.73 -22.08 -17.05
CA SER A 353 -10.17 -21.55 -18.29
C SER A 353 -10.36 -22.65 -19.36
N PRO A 354 -11.03 -22.41 -20.49
CA PRO A 354 -11.07 -23.39 -21.55
C PRO A 354 -9.71 -23.35 -22.24
N THR A 355 -8.88 -24.39 -22.01
CA THR A 355 -7.87 -24.98 -22.93
C THR A 355 -6.69 -25.58 -22.16
N ALA A 356 -6.70 -26.90 -22.00
CA ALA A 356 -5.55 -27.79 -22.23
C ALA A 356 -5.97 -29.22 -21.87
N SER A 357 -6.24 -30.03 -22.88
CA SER A 357 -6.34 -31.48 -22.76
C SER A 357 -5.00 -32.05 -22.28
N VAL A 358 -4.87 -32.37 -21.00
CA VAL A 358 -3.77 -33.18 -20.48
C VAL A 358 -4.36 -34.41 -19.80
N SER A 359 -4.17 -35.54 -20.45
CA SER A 359 -4.46 -36.88 -19.96
C SER A 359 -3.54 -37.21 -18.78
N GLY A 360 -4.10 -37.25 -17.58
CA GLY A 360 -3.41 -37.75 -16.39
C GLY A 360 -4.38 -37.86 -15.22
N GLN A 361 -4.73 -39.09 -14.84
CA GLN A 361 -5.53 -39.39 -13.65
C GLN A 361 -4.78 -38.93 -12.39
N GLN A 362 -5.07 -37.75 -11.87
CA GLN A 362 -4.81 -37.40 -10.48
C GLN A 362 -6.09 -37.64 -9.67
N THR A 363 -5.97 -38.40 -8.58
CA THR A 363 -7.12 -38.78 -7.74
C THR A 363 -7.67 -37.56 -6.98
N GLY A 364 -9.00 -37.43 -6.87
CA GLY A 364 -9.65 -36.25 -6.28
C GLY A 364 -9.19 -35.88 -4.85
N ALA A 365 -8.70 -36.87 -4.08
CA ALA A 365 -8.18 -36.67 -2.73
C ALA A 365 -6.86 -35.86 -2.70
N GLU A 366 -5.99 -35.98 -3.71
CA GLU A 366 -4.73 -35.20 -3.76
C GLU A 366 -4.98 -33.74 -4.15
N LEU A 367 -5.99 -33.49 -4.98
CA LEU A 367 -6.43 -32.15 -5.36
C LEU A 367 -7.08 -31.41 -4.18
N GLU A 368 -7.96 -32.07 -3.43
CA GLU A 368 -8.55 -31.53 -2.20
C GLU A 368 -7.50 -31.24 -1.13
N LYS A 369 -6.52 -32.14 -0.95
CA LYS A 369 -5.43 -31.94 0.02
C LYS A 369 -4.56 -30.75 -0.38
N SER A 370 -4.24 -30.59 -1.66
CA SER A 370 -3.49 -29.45 -2.20
C SER A 370 -4.25 -28.12 -2.04
N LEU A 371 -5.55 -28.09 -2.33
CA LEU A 371 -6.42 -26.93 -2.13
C LEU A 371 -6.57 -26.56 -0.64
N SER A 372 -6.64 -27.55 0.25
CA SER A 372 -6.72 -27.34 1.71
C SER A 372 -5.44 -26.72 2.28
N VAL A 373 -4.27 -27.09 1.74
CA VAL A 373 -2.96 -26.52 2.15
C VAL A 373 -2.82 -25.09 1.64
N VAL A 374 -3.24 -24.82 0.41
CA VAL A 374 -3.22 -23.47 -0.19
C VAL A 374 -4.14 -22.52 0.58
N SER A 375 -5.33 -22.99 0.97
CA SER A 375 -6.26 -22.24 1.85
C SER A 375 -5.66 -21.98 3.25
N ARG A 376 -4.93 -22.96 3.83
CA ARG A 376 -4.29 -22.84 5.15
C ARG A 376 -3.14 -21.84 5.21
N SER A 377 -2.42 -21.61 4.12
CA SER A 377 -1.29 -20.67 4.07
C SER A 377 -1.67 -19.24 3.66
N SER A 378 -2.94 -19.00 3.33
CA SER A 378 -3.45 -17.70 2.87
C SER A 378 -3.26 -16.58 3.90
N SER A 379 -2.78 -15.42 3.43
CA SER A 379 -2.66 -14.23 4.29
C SER A 379 -4.01 -13.66 4.73
N TYR A 380 -5.09 -14.00 4.02
CA TYR A 380 -6.45 -13.61 4.39
C TYR A 380 -6.93 -14.29 5.68
N LYS A 381 -6.45 -15.50 5.95
CA LYS A 381 -6.86 -16.29 7.11
C LYS A 381 -6.35 -15.72 8.44
N TYR A 382 -5.19 -15.05 8.40
CA TYR A 382 -4.49 -14.57 9.59
C TYR A 382 -4.51 -13.04 9.71
N GLN A 383 -5.46 -12.37 9.04
CA GLN A 383 -5.61 -10.92 9.20
C GLN A 383 -6.10 -10.58 10.61
N SER A 384 -5.53 -9.52 11.17
CA SER A 384 -5.96 -8.96 12.45
C SER A 384 -7.37 -8.40 12.36
N ASN A 385 -7.67 -7.68 11.28
CA ASN A 385 -8.97 -7.10 10.99
C ASN A 385 -9.59 -7.84 9.81
N LYS A 386 -10.87 -8.18 9.90
CA LYS A 386 -11.56 -9.01 8.90
C LYS A 386 -12.44 -8.19 7.95
N TRP A 387 -11.97 -6.99 7.60
CA TRP A 387 -12.68 -6.13 6.66
C TRP A 387 -12.61 -6.67 5.24
N ARG A 388 -11.43 -7.12 4.79
CA ARG A 388 -11.23 -7.53 3.40
C ARG A 388 -11.43 -9.03 3.20
N LEU A 389 -12.27 -9.38 2.23
CA LEU A 389 -12.44 -10.75 1.76
C LEU A 389 -11.35 -11.15 0.77
N ALA A 390 -11.08 -12.44 0.67
CA ALA A 390 -10.07 -12.99 -0.23
C ALA A 390 -10.46 -12.77 -1.70
N TYR A 391 -9.49 -12.41 -2.53
CA TYR A 391 -9.62 -12.33 -3.99
C TYR A 391 -8.30 -12.73 -4.66
N ASP A 392 -8.37 -13.15 -5.92
CA ASP A 392 -7.18 -13.49 -6.71
C ASP A 392 -6.68 -12.25 -7.49
N PRO A 393 -5.55 -11.63 -7.07
CA PRO A 393 -5.04 -10.43 -7.72
C PRO A 393 -4.46 -10.66 -9.11
N SER A 394 -4.34 -11.92 -9.56
CA SER A 394 -3.78 -12.26 -10.87
C SER A 394 -4.79 -12.20 -12.02
N LEU A 395 -6.10 -12.10 -11.70
CA LEU A 395 -7.15 -12.04 -12.72
C LEU A 395 -7.07 -10.76 -13.56
N ALA A 396 -7.41 -10.87 -14.84
CA ALA A 396 -7.39 -9.75 -15.80
C ALA A 396 -8.27 -8.58 -15.36
N CYS A 397 -9.42 -8.88 -14.74
CA CYS A 397 -10.35 -7.87 -14.23
C CYS A 397 -9.73 -6.96 -13.16
N HIS A 398 -8.72 -7.42 -12.42
CA HIS A 398 -8.03 -6.63 -11.39
C HIS A 398 -6.71 -6.02 -11.90
N THR A 399 -5.93 -6.78 -12.69
CA THR A 399 -4.59 -6.35 -13.14
C THR A 399 -4.61 -5.18 -14.14
N GLN A 400 -5.75 -4.89 -14.76
CA GLN A 400 -5.94 -3.71 -15.59
C GLN A 400 -5.82 -2.38 -14.80
N PHE A 401 -6.02 -2.41 -13.48
CA PHE A 401 -5.95 -1.22 -12.64
C PHE A 401 -4.58 -1.04 -12.01
N ARG A 402 -3.95 0.13 -12.23
CA ARG A 402 -2.64 0.48 -11.65
C ARG A 402 -2.73 1.36 -10.41
N SER A 403 -3.87 2.02 -10.21
CA SER A 403 -4.12 2.93 -9.09
C SER A 403 -5.62 3.04 -8.83
N TYR A 404 -5.99 3.59 -7.67
CA TYR A 404 -7.37 4.00 -7.42
C TYR A 404 -7.79 5.11 -8.39
N ILE A 405 -9.07 5.12 -8.74
CA ILE A 405 -9.64 6.12 -9.64
C ILE A 405 -9.90 7.41 -8.86
N TYR A 406 -10.59 7.29 -7.73
CA TYR A 406 -11.04 8.41 -6.93
C TYR A 406 -10.38 8.43 -5.55
N ALA A 407 -9.80 9.56 -5.16
CA ALA A 407 -9.27 9.77 -3.80
C ALA A 407 -10.35 10.23 -2.80
N PHE A 408 -11.52 10.64 -3.32
CA PHE A 408 -12.68 11.14 -2.59
C PHE A 408 -13.96 10.88 -3.40
N THR A 409 -15.13 10.89 -2.76
CA THR A 409 -16.42 10.61 -3.40
C THR A 409 -17.14 11.88 -3.90
N TRP A 410 -17.83 11.79 -5.04
CA TRP A 410 -18.63 12.86 -5.68
C TRP A 410 -20.15 12.67 -5.49
N GLU A 411 -20.55 12.15 -4.34
CA GLU A 411 -21.94 12.03 -3.94
C GLU A 411 -22.09 12.55 -2.52
N ASP A 412 -23.18 13.23 -2.23
CA ASP A 412 -23.41 13.83 -0.92
C ASP A 412 -24.09 12.83 0.04
N PRO A 413 -23.34 12.25 1.01
CA PRO A 413 -23.94 11.29 1.93
C PRO A 413 -24.93 11.94 2.90
N ARG A 414 -24.94 13.28 3.04
CA ARG A 414 -25.93 13.98 3.86
C ARG A 414 -27.33 13.82 3.25
N VAL A 415 -27.46 14.00 1.94
CA VAL A 415 -28.72 13.82 1.22
C VAL A 415 -29.10 12.34 1.18
N ASP A 416 -28.13 11.43 1.04
CA ASP A 416 -28.42 9.99 1.14
C ASP A 416 -29.08 9.65 2.48
N LEU A 417 -28.53 10.14 3.59
CA LEU A 417 -29.03 9.86 4.95
C LEU A 417 -30.42 10.45 5.24
N GLU A 418 -30.83 11.51 4.54
CA GLU A 418 -32.20 12.05 4.65
C GLU A 418 -33.26 11.07 4.12
N HIS A 419 -32.86 10.15 3.24
CA HIS A 419 -33.78 9.22 2.56
C HIS A 419 -33.55 7.75 2.89
N LEU A 420 -32.35 7.38 3.33
CA LEU A 420 -32.00 6.00 3.63
C LEU A 420 -32.73 5.46 4.86
N ASP A 421 -33.02 6.29 5.87
CA ASP A 421 -33.66 5.86 7.12
C ASP A 421 -32.96 4.60 7.71
N LEU A 422 -31.68 4.77 8.02
CA LEU A 422 -30.78 3.70 8.45
C LEU A 422 -30.89 3.44 9.96
N THR A 423 -30.69 2.17 10.32
CA THR A 423 -30.75 1.60 11.66
C THR A 423 -29.58 0.64 11.88
N GLU A 424 -29.34 0.25 13.12
CA GLU A 424 -28.30 -0.73 13.48
C GLU A 424 -28.56 -2.13 12.90
N SER A 425 -29.81 -2.43 12.49
CA SER A 425 -30.17 -3.70 11.85
C SER A 425 -29.96 -3.74 10.34
N ASP A 426 -29.57 -2.62 9.73
CA ASP A 426 -29.43 -2.55 8.27
C ASP A 426 -28.20 -3.31 7.77
N THR A 427 -28.40 -3.98 6.63
CA THR A 427 -27.36 -4.63 5.84
C THR A 427 -27.29 -3.93 4.50
N MET A 428 -26.17 -3.25 4.26
CA MET A 428 -25.98 -2.36 3.14
C MET A 428 -25.11 -2.98 2.04
N PHE A 429 -25.43 -2.66 0.79
CA PHE A 429 -24.60 -2.89 -0.38
C PHE A 429 -24.20 -1.55 -0.99
N VAL A 430 -22.91 -1.23 -1.02
CA VAL A 430 -22.41 0.10 -1.39
C VAL A 430 -21.21 -0.05 -2.32
N ILE A 431 -21.16 0.70 -3.42
CA ILE A 431 -19.93 0.79 -4.23
C ILE A 431 -18.84 1.47 -3.40
N THR A 432 -17.65 0.88 -3.30
CA THR A 432 -16.59 1.37 -2.40
C THR A 432 -16.21 2.81 -2.71
N SER A 433 -15.95 3.15 -3.99
CA SER A 433 -15.42 4.46 -4.37
C SER A 433 -14.17 4.78 -3.53
N ALA A 434 -14.10 5.97 -2.92
CA ALA A 434 -13.05 6.32 -1.96
C ALA A 434 -13.34 5.91 -0.51
N GLY A 435 -14.50 5.30 -0.24
CA GLY A 435 -14.97 4.88 1.07
C GLY A 435 -15.63 5.97 1.92
N ASP A 436 -15.75 7.21 1.41
CA ASP A 436 -16.22 8.36 2.20
C ASP A 436 -17.68 8.19 2.65
N ASN A 437 -18.57 7.82 1.73
CA ASN A 437 -20.00 7.65 2.04
C ASN A 437 -20.24 6.48 2.99
N ALA A 438 -19.53 5.36 2.79
CA ALA A 438 -19.62 4.19 3.66
C ALA A 438 -19.19 4.51 5.11
N LEU A 439 -18.14 5.32 5.28
CA LEU A 439 -17.72 5.82 6.59
C LEU A 439 -18.76 6.75 7.21
N GLU A 440 -19.41 7.61 6.40
CA GLU A 440 -20.51 8.46 6.88
C GLU A 440 -21.69 7.63 7.39
N TYR A 441 -22.10 6.59 6.66
CA TYR A 441 -23.16 5.68 7.08
C TYR A 441 -22.81 4.95 8.37
N ALA A 442 -21.56 4.47 8.50
CA ALA A 442 -21.07 3.81 9.70
C ALA A 442 -21.10 4.74 10.94
N ILE A 443 -20.73 6.01 10.78
CA ILE A 443 -20.81 7.01 11.86
C ILE A 443 -22.25 7.23 12.31
N LYS A 444 -23.17 7.37 11.35
CA LYS A 444 -24.52 7.88 11.61
C LYS A 444 -25.48 6.80 12.09
N ALA A 445 -25.38 5.61 11.52
CA ALA A 445 -26.36 4.56 11.75
C ALA A 445 -25.79 3.30 12.40
N LYS A 446 -24.46 3.11 12.38
CA LYS A 446 -23.79 1.89 12.87
C LYS A 446 -24.49 0.61 12.38
N PRO A 447 -24.73 0.49 11.06
CA PRO A 447 -25.46 -0.65 10.50
C PRO A 447 -24.74 -1.96 10.84
N GLN A 448 -25.50 -3.05 10.89
CA GLN A 448 -24.98 -4.39 11.15
C GLN A 448 -23.86 -4.76 10.18
N ARG A 449 -24.03 -4.40 8.91
CA ARG A 449 -23.13 -4.80 7.84
C ARG A 449 -23.12 -3.75 6.72
N ILE A 450 -21.92 -3.42 6.22
CA ILE A 450 -21.71 -2.63 5.02
C ILE A 450 -20.82 -3.43 4.08
N HIS A 451 -21.41 -3.99 3.03
CA HIS A 451 -20.67 -4.55 1.92
C HIS A 451 -20.20 -3.40 1.02
N CYS A 452 -18.89 -3.22 0.91
CA CYS A 452 -18.24 -2.27 0.01
C CYS A 452 -17.68 -3.03 -1.20
N ILE A 453 -18.14 -2.69 -2.41
CA ILE A 453 -17.86 -3.45 -3.64
C ILE A 453 -17.07 -2.59 -4.60
N ASP A 454 -15.94 -3.11 -5.09
CA ASP A 454 -15.19 -2.49 -6.18
C ASP A 454 -14.37 -3.52 -6.94
N MET A 455 -14.42 -3.47 -8.26
CA MET A 455 -13.58 -4.33 -9.11
C MET A 455 -12.11 -3.90 -9.07
N ASN A 456 -11.83 -2.61 -8.81
CA ASN A 456 -10.48 -2.08 -8.67
C ASN A 456 -9.93 -2.35 -7.26
N PRO A 457 -8.93 -3.25 -7.11
CA PRO A 457 -8.35 -3.53 -5.79
C PRO A 457 -7.78 -2.30 -5.09
N CYS A 458 -7.31 -1.31 -5.85
CA CYS A 458 -6.70 -0.10 -5.32
C CYS A 458 -7.71 0.80 -4.59
N GLN A 459 -8.98 0.80 -4.99
CA GLN A 459 -10.04 1.52 -4.27
C GLN A 459 -10.29 0.90 -2.90
N ASN A 460 -10.41 -0.43 -2.86
CA ASN A 460 -10.50 -1.14 -1.60
C ASN A 460 -9.22 -0.96 -0.75
N HIS A 461 -8.01 -0.87 -1.35
CA HIS A 461 -6.78 -0.59 -0.59
C HIS A 461 -6.83 0.79 0.08
N LEU A 462 -7.52 1.76 -0.51
CA LEU A 462 -7.72 3.08 0.06
C LEU A 462 -8.71 3.07 1.24
N LEU A 463 -9.88 2.44 1.09
CA LEU A 463 -10.81 2.31 2.21
C LEU A 463 -10.16 1.54 3.37
N GLU A 464 -9.45 0.45 3.09
CA GLU A 464 -8.74 -0.32 4.11
C GLU A 464 -7.65 0.49 4.81
N LEU A 465 -6.94 1.37 4.10
CA LEU A 465 -5.99 2.30 4.72
C LEU A 465 -6.68 3.30 5.65
N LYS A 466 -7.86 3.82 5.27
CA LYS A 466 -8.65 4.70 6.15
C LYS A 466 -9.07 3.94 7.41
N LEU A 467 -9.64 2.74 7.27
CA LEU A 467 -10.06 1.91 8.41
C LEU A 467 -8.89 1.56 9.35
N ALA A 468 -7.75 1.15 8.79
CA ALA A 468 -6.53 0.84 9.55
C ALA A 468 -5.97 2.10 10.23
N GLY A 469 -5.99 3.24 9.55
CA GLY A 469 -5.60 4.54 10.10
C GLY A 469 -6.48 4.95 11.28
N ILE A 470 -7.80 4.86 11.15
CA ILE A 470 -8.77 5.17 12.21
C ILE A 470 -8.53 4.29 13.44
N THR A 471 -8.32 2.99 13.23
CA THR A 471 -8.17 2.02 14.33
C THR A 471 -6.86 2.20 15.10
N SER A 472 -5.79 2.60 14.41
CA SER A 472 -4.42 2.52 14.95
C SER A 472 -3.74 3.87 15.23
N LEU A 473 -4.13 4.95 14.56
CA LEU A 473 -3.47 6.25 14.65
C LEU A 473 -4.18 7.19 15.64
N GLU A 474 -3.47 8.23 16.04
CA GLU A 474 -4.07 9.40 16.68
C GLU A 474 -4.65 10.36 15.63
N PHE A 475 -5.66 11.12 16.04
CA PHE A 475 -6.43 11.99 15.14
C PHE A 475 -5.56 12.93 14.31
N GLU A 476 -4.51 13.52 14.88
CA GLU A 476 -3.67 14.49 14.16
C GLU A 476 -2.83 13.85 13.03
N ASP A 477 -2.40 12.60 13.18
CA ASP A 477 -1.69 11.91 12.10
C ASP A 477 -2.67 11.44 11.01
N PHE A 478 -3.88 11.01 11.41
CA PHE A 478 -4.96 10.75 10.47
C PHE A 478 -5.39 12.00 9.69
N TRP A 479 -5.51 13.14 10.37
CA TRP A 479 -5.80 14.45 9.77
C TRP A 479 -4.72 14.86 8.78
N LYS A 480 -3.43 14.76 9.13
CA LYS A 480 -2.35 15.07 8.17
C LYS A 480 -2.44 14.20 6.93
N MET A 481 -2.74 12.91 7.07
CA MET A 481 -2.89 12.00 5.94
C MET A 481 -4.06 12.42 5.05
N PHE A 482 -5.28 12.46 5.58
CA PHE A 482 -6.49 12.59 4.77
C PHE A 482 -7.10 14.00 4.81
N GLY A 483 -6.97 14.76 5.88
CA GLY A 483 -7.34 16.19 5.92
C GLY A 483 -6.41 17.04 5.06
N ASP A 484 -5.12 17.11 5.44
CA ASP A 484 -4.12 17.91 4.73
C ASP A 484 -3.66 17.26 3.41
N GLY A 485 -3.94 15.97 3.22
CA GLY A 485 -3.46 15.20 2.07
C GLY A 485 -1.94 15.00 2.08
N ARG A 486 -1.25 15.21 3.21
CA ARG A 486 0.22 15.19 3.26
C ARG A 486 0.75 14.77 4.63
N HIS A 487 1.54 13.70 4.64
CA HIS A 487 2.20 13.21 5.85
C HIS A 487 3.68 12.89 5.59
N PRO A 488 4.64 13.67 6.12
CA PRO A 488 6.07 13.50 5.81
C PRO A 488 6.67 12.18 6.35
N GLN A 489 6.00 11.53 7.30
CA GLN A 489 6.43 10.27 7.90
C GLN A 489 5.47 9.11 7.57
N PHE A 490 4.69 9.19 6.49
CA PHE A 490 3.71 8.14 6.13
C PHE A 490 4.32 6.75 6.07
N GLU A 491 5.47 6.57 5.40
CA GLU A 491 6.15 5.27 5.31
C GLU A 491 6.50 4.70 6.70
N THR A 492 6.88 5.58 7.64
CA THR A 492 7.21 5.17 9.01
C THR A 492 5.95 4.72 9.75
N LEU A 493 4.85 5.48 9.68
CA LEU A 493 3.57 5.08 10.26
C LEU A 493 3.04 3.78 9.64
N LEU A 494 3.16 3.65 8.32
CA LEU A 494 2.74 2.47 7.58
C LEU A 494 3.36 1.20 8.14
N HIS A 495 4.68 1.19 8.35
CA HIS A 495 5.38 0.00 8.86
C HIS A 495 5.25 -0.16 10.37
N ASP A 496 5.33 0.93 11.14
CA ASP A 496 5.48 0.88 12.61
C ASP A 496 4.15 0.73 13.35
N ILE A 497 3.03 1.17 12.75
CA ILE A 497 1.72 1.27 13.42
C ILE A 497 0.61 0.64 12.58
N ILE A 498 0.48 1.01 11.30
CA ILE A 498 -0.69 0.65 10.48
C ILE A 498 -0.62 -0.80 9.97
N SER A 499 0.59 -1.31 9.71
CA SER A 499 0.81 -2.61 9.04
C SER A 499 0.07 -3.83 9.61
N PRO A 500 -0.14 -3.99 10.94
CA PRO A 500 -0.86 -5.13 11.48
C PRO A 500 -2.32 -5.19 11.00
N HIS A 501 -2.93 -4.03 10.75
CA HIS A 501 -4.34 -3.85 10.40
C HIS A 501 -4.62 -3.91 8.90
N LEU A 502 -3.60 -3.89 8.05
CA LEU A 502 -3.73 -4.00 6.59
C LEU A 502 -3.57 -5.44 6.11
N SER A 503 -4.37 -5.89 5.17
CA SER A 503 -4.10 -7.08 4.37
C SER A 503 -2.70 -7.03 3.74
N SER A 504 -2.08 -8.19 3.51
CA SER A 504 -0.76 -8.25 2.89
C SER A 504 -0.71 -7.54 1.53
N GLN A 505 -1.81 -7.55 0.78
CA GLN A 505 -1.90 -6.92 -0.53
C GLN A 505 -1.94 -5.39 -0.42
N ALA A 506 -2.73 -4.84 0.51
CA ALA A 506 -2.76 -3.41 0.76
C ALA A 506 -1.42 -2.89 1.30
N LEU A 507 -0.77 -3.63 2.21
CA LEU A 507 0.56 -3.26 2.70
C LEU A 507 1.61 -3.20 1.57
N GLN A 508 1.59 -4.17 0.65
CA GLN A 508 2.44 -4.18 -0.54
C GLN A 508 2.17 -2.95 -1.41
N TYR A 509 0.90 -2.66 -1.73
CA TYR A 509 0.51 -1.50 -2.53
C TYR A 509 1.00 -0.18 -1.91
N TRP A 510 0.71 0.05 -0.63
CA TRP A 510 1.08 1.30 0.06
C TRP A 510 2.58 1.43 0.33
N SER A 511 3.30 0.31 0.49
CA SER A 511 4.77 0.35 0.59
C SER A 511 5.42 0.75 -0.73
N HIS A 512 4.83 0.36 -1.88
CA HIS A 512 5.30 0.79 -3.21
C HIS A 512 4.91 2.24 -3.55
N ASN A 513 3.84 2.72 -2.93
CA ASN A 513 3.25 4.03 -3.16
C ASN A 513 3.38 4.91 -1.89
N SER A 514 4.49 4.77 -1.15
CA SER A 514 4.73 5.50 0.10
C SER A 514 4.90 7.01 -0.11
N ASP A 515 5.17 7.43 -1.35
CA ASP A 515 5.33 8.80 -1.79
C ASP A 515 4.00 9.54 -2.03
N ARG A 516 2.85 8.85 -2.04
CA ARG A 516 1.54 9.47 -2.32
C ARG A 516 1.19 10.58 -1.34
N PHE A 517 1.56 10.42 -0.07
CA PHE A 517 1.40 11.45 0.95
C PHE A 517 2.58 12.44 1.01
N SER A 518 3.59 12.31 0.16
CA SER A 518 4.68 13.29 -0.02
C SER A 518 4.30 14.40 -1.01
N HIS A 519 3.49 14.09 -2.03
CA HIS A 519 3.18 14.96 -3.17
C HIS A 519 1.73 15.46 -3.24
N LYS A 520 1.07 15.62 -2.08
CA LYS A 520 -0.38 15.83 -1.92
C LYS A 520 -1.20 14.65 -2.46
N PHE A 521 -1.79 13.89 -1.55
CA PHE A 521 -2.60 12.72 -1.81
C PHE A 521 -3.68 12.96 -2.88
N TYR A 522 -4.39 14.09 -2.80
CA TYR A 522 -5.47 14.44 -3.74
C TYR A 522 -5.02 14.78 -5.18
N LYS A 523 -3.71 14.88 -5.42
CA LYS A 523 -3.13 15.00 -6.77
C LYS A 523 -2.70 13.65 -7.34
N THR A 524 -3.00 12.55 -6.66
CA THR A 524 -2.64 11.20 -7.06
C THR A 524 -3.88 10.37 -7.41
N GLY A 525 -3.69 9.17 -7.96
CA GLY A 525 -4.77 8.44 -8.62
C GLY A 525 -5.19 9.06 -9.96
N TYR A 526 -6.22 8.52 -10.60
CA TYR A 526 -6.69 9.04 -11.89
C TYR A 526 -7.35 10.41 -11.73
N SER A 527 -8.19 10.62 -10.71
CA SER A 527 -8.82 11.92 -10.41
C SER A 527 -7.80 13.02 -10.12
N GLY A 528 -6.61 12.66 -9.62
CA GLY A 528 -5.51 13.59 -9.38
C GLY A 528 -5.01 14.30 -10.64
N LEU A 529 -5.17 13.70 -11.82
CA LEU A 529 -4.86 14.33 -13.10
C LEU A 529 -5.79 15.51 -13.36
N ALA A 530 -7.10 15.32 -13.19
CA ALA A 530 -8.10 16.38 -13.33
C ALA A 530 -7.84 17.53 -12.35
N VAL A 531 -7.60 17.21 -11.07
CA VAL A 531 -7.25 18.21 -10.04
C VAL A 531 -5.98 18.99 -10.41
N THR A 532 -4.97 18.31 -10.97
CA THR A 532 -3.72 18.94 -11.42
C THR A 532 -3.95 19.86 -12.62
N LEU A 533 -4.80 19.47 -13.57
CA LEU A 533 -5.17 20.30 -14.71
C LEU A 533 -5.95 21.56 -14.28
N VAL A 534 -6.88 21.42 -13.34
CA VAL A 534 -7.62 22.56 -12.77
C VAL A 534 -6.67 23.54 -12.08
N GLU A 535 -5.74 23.05 -11.25
CA GLU A 535 -4.73 23.91 -10.61
C GLU A 535 -3.86 24.65 -11.63
N TRP A 536 -3.40 23.94 -12.67
CA TRP A 536 -2.62 24.55 -13.74
C TRP A 536 -3.41 25.63 -14.49
N TRP A 537 -4.68 25.36 -14.79
CA TRP A 537 -5.58 26.32 -15.44
C TRP A 537 -5.79 27.57 -14.60
N ILE A 538 -6.09 27.41 -13.30
CA ILE A 538 -6.26 28.53 -12.35
C ILE A 538 -5.00 29.40 -12.31
N LYS A 539 -3.82 28.79 -12.28
CA LYS A 539 -2.52 29.49 -12.32
C LYS A 539 -2.34 30.28 -13.60
N MET A 540 -2.64 29.66 -14.74
CA MET A 540 -2.46 30.28 -16.05
C MET A 540 -3.41 31.49 -16.25
N GLN A 541 -4.62 31.43 -15.72
CA GLN A 541 -5.58 32.53 -15.74
C GLN A 541 -5.33 33.61 -14.66
N GLY A 542 -4.34 33.43 -13.78
CA GLY A 542 -4.06 34.37 -12.69
C GLY A 542 -5.12 34.39 -11.58
N LEU A 543 -6.01 33.39 -11.52
CA LEU A 543 -7.17 33.35 -10.62
C LEU A 543 -6.87 32.75 -9.23
N GLN A 544 -5.59 32.55 -8.89
CA GLN A 544 -5.21 31.86 -7.65
C GLN A 544 -5.74 32.58 -6.40
N GLN A 545 -5.64 33.91 -6.38
CA GLN A 545 -6.13 34.71 -5.25
C GLN A 545 -7.65 34.74 -5.21
N ASP A 546 -8.32 34.84 -6.36
CA ASP A 546 -9.79 34.83 -6.43
C ASP A 546 -10.37 33.49 -5.96
N VAL A 547 -9.78 32.37 -6.39
CA VAL A 547 -10.15 31.02 -5.92
C VAL A 547 -9.95 30.90 -4.41
N HIS A 548 -8.81 31.39 -3.89
CA HIS A 548 -8.55 31.42 -2.46
C HIS A 548 -9.60 32.24 -1.72
N ASN A 549 -9.92 33.45 -2.20
CA ASN A 549 -10.92 34.33 -1.60
C ASN A 549 -12.32 33.69 -1.62
N MET A 550 -12.71 33.06 -2.73
CA MET A 550 -13.99 32.35 -2.84
C MET A 550 -14.09 31.20 -1.83
N CYS A 551 -13.02 30.42 -1.66
CA CYS A 551 -12.99 29.30 -0.70
C CYS A 551 -13.00 29.74 0.77
N HIS A 552 -12.68 31.01 1.06
CA HIS A 552 -12.60 31.56 2.42
C HIS A 552 -13.60 32.70 2.67
N ALA A 553 -14.53 32.94 1.73
CA ALA A 553 -15.56 33.96 1.87
C ALA A 553 -16.39 33.75 3.15
N GLU A 554 -16.80 34.86 3.78
CA GLU A 554 -17.60 34.80 5.02
C GLU A 554 -19.11 34.79 4.75
N THR A 555 -19.52 35.20 3.54
CA THR A 555 -20.92 35.34 3.14
C THR A 555 -21.16 34.72 1.75
N ILE A 556 -22.38 34.23 1.52
CA ILE A 556 -22.78 33.68 0.23
C ILE A 556 -22.75 34.78 -0.84
N GLU A 557 -23.09 36.00 -0.48
CA GLU A 557 -23.07 37.18 -1.35
C GLU A 557 -21.66 37.44 -1.89
N GLU A 558 -20.64 37.39 -1.02
CA GLU A 558 -19.24 37.53 -1.43
C GLU A 558 -18.78 36.37 -2.31
N GLN A 559 -19.06 35.12 -1.90
CA GLN A 559 -18.71 33.91 -2.66
C GLN A 559 -19.31 33.96 -4.07
N LYS A 560 -20.60 34.31 -4.16
CA LYS A 560 -21.34 34.44 -5.41
C LYS A 560 -20.80 35.56 -6.27
N ARG A 561 -20.46 36.72 -5.68
CA ARG A 561 -19.84 37.84 -6.40
C ARG A 561 -18.53 37.40 -7.05
N ILE A 562 -17.64 36.73 -6.30
CA ILE A 562 -16.36 36.23 -6.84
C ILE A 562 -16.60 35.19 -7.95
N TRP A 563 -17.54 34.28 -7.75
CA TRP A 563 -17.93 33.31 -8.78
C TRP A 563 -18.34 34.00 -10.09
N VAL A 564 -19.30 34.93 -10.03
CA VAL A 564 -19.86 35.59 -11.21
C VAL A 564 -18.84 36.49 -11.90
N GLU A 565 -18.09 37.28 -11.13
CA GLU A 565 -17.20 38.31 -11.69
C GLU A 565 -15.84 37.75 -12.15
N LYS A 566 -15.34 36.67 -11.53
CA LYS A 566 -13.95 36.19 -11.72
C LYS A 566 -13.87 34.77 -12.26
N ILE A 567 -14.56 33.81 -11.61
CA ILE A 567 -14.35 32.38 -11.86
C ILE A 567 -15.17 31.90 -13.06
N ARG A 568 -16.46 32.24 -13.10
CA ARG A 568 -17.41 31.83 -14.15
C ARG A 568 -16.92 32.21 -15.56
N PRO A 569 -16.44 33.44 -15.84
CA PRO A 569 -15.96 33.80 -17.18
C PRO A 569 -14.81 32.93 -17.69
N ALA A 570 -13.94 32.46 -16.78
CA ALA A 570 -12.81 31.62 -17.15
C ALA A 570 -13.23 30.16 -17.43
N ILE A 571 -14.14 29.61 -16.62
CA ILE A 571 -14.66 28.24 -16.80
C ILE A 571 -15.43 28.13 -18.12
N PHE A 572 -16.32 29.09 -18.40
CA PHE A 572 -17.16 29.07 -19.61
C PHE A 572 -16.53 29.77 -20.81
N SER A 573 -15.20 29.85 -20.85
CA SER A 573 -14.49 30.39 -22.01
C SER A 573 -14.65 29.49 -23.25
N PRO A 574 -14.65 30.05 -24.48
CA PRO A 574 -14.83 29.27 -25.71
C PRO A 574 -13.82 28.12 -25.90
N MET A 575 -12.61 28.26 -25.34
CA MET A 575 -11.57 27.24 -25.40
C MET A 575 -11.94 26.02 -24.55
N ILE A 576 -12.35 26.23 -23.30
CA ILE A 576 -12.75 25.17 -22.38
C ILE A 576 -14.00 24.45 -22.87
N ARG A 577 -14.94 25.17 -23.50
CA ARG A 577 -16.11 24.57 -24.16
C ARG A 577 -15.73 23.54 -25.23
N LYS A 578 -14.69 23.81 -26.05
CA LYS A 578 -14.22 22.84 -27.05
C LYS A 578 -13.59 21.60 -26.41
N VAL A 579 -12.92 21.76 -25.27
CA VAL A 579 -12.31 20.64 -24.53
C VAL A 579 -13.37 19.74 -23.91
N LEU A 580 -14.39 20.32 -23.27
CA LEU A 580 -15.46 19.57 -22.59
C LEU A 580 -16.41 18.88 -23.56
N ASN A 581 -16.54 19.38 -24.79
CA ASN A 581 -17.28 18.71 -25.86
C ASN A 581 -16.52 17.55 -26.51
N ASN A 582 -15.26 17.27 -26.11
CA ASN A 582 -14.47 16.19 -26.67
C ASN A 582 -14.67 14.89 -25.87
N PRO A 583 -15.28 13.84 -26.45
CA PRO A 583 -15.54 12.59 -25.74
C PRO A 583 -14.28 11.86 -25.26
N MET A 584 -13.16 11.99 -25.99
CA MET A 584 -11.89 11.42 -25.56
C MET A 584 -11.34 12.12 -24.31
N PHE A 585 -11.60 13.41 -24.15
CA PHE A 585 -11.24 14.13 -22.94
C PHE A 585 -12.14 13.71 -21.77
N MET A 586 -13.45 13.65 -21.98
CA MET A 586 -14.43 13.22 -20.97
C MET A 586 -14.10 11.82 -20.42
N TRP A 587 -13.78 10.86 -21.29
CA TRP A 587 -13.39 9.51 -20.87
C TRP A 587 -12.04 9.50 -20.15
N ASN A 588 -10.98 9.99 -20.79
CA ASN A 588 -9.62 9.80 -20.27
C ASN A 588 -9.28 10.70 -19.07
N ALA A 589 -9.91 11.87 -18.94
CA ALA A 589 -9.62 12.83 -17.87
C ALA A 589 -10.67 12.84 -16.76
N LEU A 590 -11.95 12.63 -17.08
CA LEU A 590 -13.06 12.73 -16.13
C LEU A 590 -13.73 11.38 -15.84
N GLY A 591 -13.37 10.31 -16.57
CA GLY A 591 -13.93 8.97 -16.35
C GLY A 591 -15.38 8.81 -16.78
N VAL A 592 -15.89 9.67 -17.67
CA VAL A 592 -17.29 9.65 -18.13
C VAL A 592 -17.42 8.80 -19.40
N PRO A 593 -18.10 7.63 -19.36
CA PRO A 593 -18.32 6.80 -20.54
C PRO A 593 -19.27 7.44 -21.55
N MET A 594 -19.19 6.98 -22.81
CA MET A 594 -20.07 7.45 -23.89
C MET A 594 -21.56 7.27 -23.59
N ASN A 595 -21.93 6.14 -22.96
CA ASN A 595 -23.34 5.87 -22.62
C ASN A 595 -23.86 6.90 -21.61
N GLN A 596 -23.10 7.19 -20.56
CA GLN A 596 -23.42 8.23 -19.58
C GLN A 596 -23.46 9.63 -20.24
N MET A 597 -22.52 9.92 -21.14
CA MET A 597 -22.52 11.17 -21.92
C MET A 597 -23.79 11.33 -22.74
N ASN A 598 -24.23 10.26 -23.40
CA ASN A 598 -25.47 10.27 -24.17
C ASN A 598 -26.71 10.52 -23.30
N MET A 599 -26.70 10.09 -22.03
CA MET A 599 -27.84 10.33 -21.12
C MET A 599 -28.11 11.82 -20.93
N PHE A 600 -27.09 12.62 -20.62
CA PHE A 600 -27.30 14.05 -20.44
C PHE A 600 -27.42 14.82 -21.76
N LEU A 601 -26.86 14.30 -22.86
CA LEU A 601 -27.04 14.89 -24.19
C LEU A 601 -28.47 14.70 -24.72
N ASN A 602 -29.20 13.69 -24.25
CA ASN A 602 -30.62 13.53 -24.55
C ASN A 602 -31.48 14.58 -23.83
N ASP A 603 -31.04 15.08 -22.67
CA ASP A 603 -31.74 16.09 -21.90
C ASP A 603 -31.39 17.53 -22.31
N GLY A 604 -30.27 17.75 -23.01
CA GLY A 604 -29.81 19.08 -23.38
C GLY A 604 -28.43 19.09 -24.05
N THR A 605 -27.61 20.09 -23.72
CA THR A 605 -26.24 20.19 -24.26
C THR A 605 -25.21 20.01 -23.16
N THR A 606 -23.99 19.62 -23.50
CA THR A 606 -22.86 19.58 -22.55
C THR A 606 -22.67 20.90 -21.83
N GLN A 607 -22.87 22.03 -22.51
CA GLN A 607 -22.76 23.35 -21.88
C GLN A 607 -23.84 23.53 -20.81
N GLN A 608 -25.09 23.26 -21.17
CA GLN A 608 -26.22 23.37 -20.25
C GLN A 608 -26.00 22.47 -19.02
N TYR A 609 -25.54 21.23 -19.23
CA TYR A 609 -25.25 20.30 -18.14
C TYR A 609 -24.22 20.86 -17.15
N ILE A 610 -23.16 21.49 -17.65
CA ILE A 610 -22.08 22.03 -16.81
C ILE A 610 -22.52 23.33 -16.12
N GLU A 611 -23.29 24.17 -16.80
CA GLU A 611 -23.92 25.36 -16.20
C GLU A 611 -24.86 24.96 -15.07
N ASP A 612 -25.78 24.02 -15.33
CA ASP A 612 -26.73 23.50 -14.32
C ASP A 612 -26.03 22.76 -13.17
N THR A 613 -24.86 22.18 -13.43
CA THR A 613 -24.03 21.55 -12.38
C THR A 613 -23.40 22.61 -11.48
N LEU A 614 -22.72 23.61 -12.04
CA LEU A 614 -21.82 24.50 -11.29
C LEU A 614 -22.47 25.80 -10.79
N GLU A 615 -23.39 26.41 -11.55
CA GLU A 615 -23.96 27.70 -11.18
C GLU A 615 -24.69 27.70 -9.83
N PRO A 616 -25.50 26.68 -9.49
CA PRO A 616 -26.21 26.66 -8.21
C PRO A 616 -25.26 26.49 -7.00
N ILE A 617 -24.11 25.83 -7.19
CA ILE A 617 -23.17 25.47 -6.11
C ILE A 617 -22.62 26.71 -5.41
N ALA A 618 -22.27 27.74 -6.17
CA ALA A 618 -21.71 28.98 -5.61
C ALA A 618 -22.70 29.71 -4.68
N SER A 619 -24.01 29.45 -4.81
CA SER A 619 -25.06 30.07 -4.00
C SER A 619 -25.67 29.12 -2.96
N ARG A 620 -25.39 27.81 -3.02
CA ARG A 620 -26.01 26.80 -2.14
C ARG A 620 -25.49 26.88 -0.70
N SER A 621 -24.18 26.96 -0.53
CA SER A 621 -23.51 26.84 0.76
C SER A 621 -22.09 27.40 0.70
N LEU A 622 -21.54 27.78 1.85
CA LEU A 622 -20.18 28.32 1.94
C LEU A 622 -19.13 27.22 1.77
N PHE A 623 -18.10 27.49 0.95
CA PHE A 623 -16.97 26.59 0.74
C PHE A 623 -16.14 26.42 2.00
N ARG A 624 -16.04 27.49 2.80
CA ARG A 624 -15.25 27.55 4.02
C ARG A 624 -15.66 26.54 5.08
N ASN A 625 -16.94 26.20 5.21
CA ASN A 625 -17.46 25.40 6.34
C ASN A 625 -18.57 24.39 6.01
N ASP A 626 -18.99 24.24 4.76
CA ASP A 626 -20.02 23.24 4.42
C ASP A 626 -19.77 22.54 3.07
N GLN A 627 -19.15 23.23 2.11
CA GLN A 627 -19.01 22.75 0.74
C GLN A 627 -17.62 22.14 0.44
N TYR A 628 -17.30 21.04 1.14
CA TYR A 628 -15.96 20.46 1.13
C TYR A 628 -15.57 19.80 -0.19
N PHE A 629 -16.52 19.37 -1.02
CA PHE A 629 -16.23 18.66 -2.29
C PHE A 629 -15.45 19.54 -3.27
N PHE A 630 -15.95 20.76 -3.49
CA PHE A 630 -15.29 21.73 -4.36
C PHE A 630 -14.11 22.40 -3.66
N TYR A 631 -14.21 22.66 -2.34
CA TYR A 631 -13.06 23.15 -1.56
C TYR A 631 -11.86 22.23 -1.72
N LEU A 632 -12.05 20.91 -1.60
CA LEU A 632 -11.00 19.92 -1.78
C LEU A 632 -10.34 20.01 -3.16
N CYS A 633 -11.14 20.09 -4.23
CA CYS A 633 -10.60 20.17 -5.59
C CYS A 633 -9.76 21.44 -5.82
N LEU A 634 -10.20 22.57 -5.25
CA LEU A 634 -9.55 23.87 -5.44
C LEU A 634 -8.33 24.05 -4.52
N MET A 635 -8.42 23.61 -3.27
CA MET A 635 -7.39 23.80 -2.24
C MET A 635 -6.46 22.59 -2.08
N GLN A 636 -6.85 21.43 -2.63
CA GLN A 636 -6.13 20.16 -2.60
C GLN A 636 -5.90 19.62 -1.18
N LYS A 637 -6.81 19.96 -0.28
CA LYS A 637 -6.91 19.54 1.11
C LYS A 637 -8.30 19.89 1.63
N TYR A 638 -8.70 19.30 2.74
CA TYR A 638 -9.89 19.74 3.48
C TYR A 638 -9.57 20.89 4.43
N ALA A 639 -10.60 21.67 4.79
CA ALA A 639 -10.56 22.57 5.94
C ALA A 639 -11.12 21.85 7.17
N ARG A 640 -10.71 22.22 8.38
CA ARG A 640 -11.21 21.58 9.61
C ARG A 640 -12.71 21.79 9.78
N GLU A 641 -13.20 22.93 9.33
CA GLU A 641 -14.60 23.32 9.36
C GLU A 641 -15.39 22.80 8.14
N SER A 642 -14.70 22.37 7.07
CA SER A 642 -15.31 21.89 5.82
C SER A 642 -14.65 20.58 5.40
N CYS A 643 -15.13 19.48 5.99
CA CYS A 643 -14.66 18.13 5.72
C CYS A 643 -15.77 17.07 5.95
N PRO A 644 -15.63 15.86 5.39
CA PRO A 644 -16.45 14.70 5.74
C PRO A 644 -16.42 14.39 7.24
N SER A 645 -17.48 13.79 7.79
CA SER A 645 -17.58 13.58 9.25
C SER A 645 -16.46 12.69 9.80
N TYR A 646 -15.95 11.73 9.02
CA TYR A 646 -14.84 10.87 9.44
C TYR A 646 -13.50 11.62 9.65
N LEU A 647 -13.39 12.86 9.17
CA LEU A 647 -12.25 13.75 9.41
C LEU A 647 -12.49 14.77 10.53
N THR A 648 -13.69 14.82 11.10
CA THR A 648 -13.94 15.56 12.34
C THR A 648 -13.42 14.78 13.54
N LYS A 649 -13.12 15.47 14.65
CA LYS A 649 -12.66 14.80 15.88
C LYS A 649 -13.73 13.84 16.42
N GLU A 650 -14.98 14.27 16.32
CA GLU A 650 -16.16 13.55 16.79
C GLU A 650 -16.40 12.28 15.97
N GLY A 651 -16.43 12.39 14.64
CA GLY A 651 -16.62 11.23 13.77
C GLY A 651 -15.45 10.25 13.80
N PHE A 652 -14.21 10.74 13.87
CA PHE A 652 -13.04 9.90 14.08
C PHE A 652 -13.13 9.13 15.41
N LYS A 653 -13.52 9.81 16.49
CA LYS A 653 -13.71 9.19 17.81
C LYS A 653 -14.79 8.12 17.78
N VAL A 654 -15.94 8.39 17.14
CA VAL A 654 -17.02 7.41 16.98
C VAL A 654 -16.51 6.15 16.27
N LEU A 655 -15.80 6.30 15.16
CA LEU A 655 -15.29 5.13 14.42
C LEU A 655 -14.18 4.37 15.16
N LYS A 656 -13.35 5.06 15.96
CA LYS A 656 -12.24 4.44 16.71
C LYS A 656 -12.69 3.74 17.99
N GLU A 657 -13.66 4.30 18.71
CA GLU A 657 -14.06 3.81 20.04
C GLU A 657 -15.27 2.86 20.01
N THR A 658 -15.98 2.78 18.89
CA THR A 658 -17.12 1.86 18.71
C THR A 658 -16.76 0.71 17.77
N THR A 659 -17.62 -0.30 17.72
CA THR A 659 -17.54 -1.42 16.77
C THR A 659 -18.02 -1.05 15.36
N ALA A 660 -18.22 0.24 15.05
CA ALA A 660 -18.72 0.70 13.75
C ALA A 660 -17.83 0.25 12.57
N THR A 661 -16.52 0.09 12.80
CA THR A 661 -15.61 -0.42 11.77
C THR A 661 -15.75 -1.94 11.54
N ASP A 662 -16.34 -2.70 12.47
CA ASP A 662 -16.55 -4.16 12.31
C ASP A 662 -17.65 -4.50 11.30
N ALA A 663 -18.52 -3.52 11.00
CA ALA A 663 -19.58 -3.63 10.00
C ALA A 663 -19.03 -3.81 8.58
N PHE A 664 -17.82 -3.36 8.27
CA PHE A 664 -17.30 -3.33 6.91
C PHE A 664 -16.91 -4.72 6.37
N ARG A 665 -17.30 -4.99 5.12
CA ARG A 665 -16.82 -6.12 4.30
C ARG A 665 -16.46 -5.62 2.90
N LEU A 666 -15.19 -5.71 2.53
CA LEU A 666 -14.66 -5.23 1.25
C LEU A 666 -14.59 -6.41 0.28
N HIS A 667 -15.38 -6.30 -0.79
CA HIS A 667 -15.44 -7.24 -1.91
C HIS A 667 -14.64 -6.67 -3.08
N THR A 668 -13.63 -7.42 -3.53
CA THR A 668 -12.89 -7.08 -4.75
C THR A 668 -13.36 -7.97 -5.90
N ASP A 669 -14.51 -7.63 -6.47
CA ASP A 669 -15.18 -8.34 -7.56
C ASP A 669 -16.20 -7.40 -8.25
N SER A 670 -16.84 -7.88 -9.32
CA SER A 670 -17.96 -7.21 -9.98
C SER A 670 -19.22 -7.20 -9.11
N ILE A 671 -20.07 -6.19 -9.31
CA ILE A 671 -21.34 -6.02 -8.57
C ILE A 671 -22.21 -7.27 -8.69
N VAL A 672 -22.43 -7.76 -9.92
CA VAL A 672 -23.25 -8.96 -10.17
C VAL A 672 -22.73 -10.22 -9.47
N ASN A 673 -21.42 -10.45 -9.43
CA ASN A 673 -20.85 -11.62 -8.76
C ASN A 673 -21.03 -11.54 -7.25
N VAL A 674 -20.82 -10.37 -6.65
CA VAL A 674 -21.07 -10.18 -5.22
C VAL A 674 -22.54 -10.39 -4.92
N LEU A 675 -23.46 -9.81 -5.69
CA LEU A 675 -24.89 -10.01 -5.49
C LEU A 675 -25.26 -11.51 -5.52
N ARG A 676 -24.80 -12.25 -6.54
CA ARG A 676 -24.99 -13.72 -6.65
C ARG A 676 -24.49 -14.49 -5.43
N SER A 677 -23.42 -14.02 -4.78
CA SER A 677 -22.88 -14.66 -3.57
C SER A 677 -23.70 -14.40 -2.29
N LEU A 678 -24.54 -13.35 -2.30
CA LEU A 678 -25.35 -12.98 -1.15
C LEU A 678 -26.66 -13.78 -1.10
N PRO A 679 -27.17 -14.09 0.11
CA PRO A 679 -28.46 -14.78 0.26
C PRO A 679 -29.63 -13.98 -0.34
N GLU A 680 -30.71 -14.67 -0.66
CA GLU A 680 -31.96 -14.02 -1.06
C GLU A 680 -32.55 -13.22 0.11
N ASN A 681 -33.23 -12.10 -0.18
CA ASN A 681 -33.90 -11.26 0.82
C ASN A 681 -33.01 -10.83 2.00
N TYR A 682 -31.73 -10.56 1.75
CA TYR A 682 -30.74 -10.25 2.76
C TYR A 682 -30.44 -8.75 2.89
N LEU A 683 -30.37 -8.04 1.76
CA LEU A 683 -30.01 -6.63 1.72
C LEU A 683 -31.20 -5.74 2.06
N THR A 684 -30.98 -4.79 2.97
CA THR A 684 -32.01 -3.82 3.37
C THR A 684 -31.87 -2.51 2.58
N ARG A 685 -30.64 -2.13 2.23
CA ARG A 685 -30.30 -0.92 1.46
C ARG A 685 -29.21 -1.21 0.44
N MET A 686 -29.39 -0.71 -0.77
CA MET A 686 -28.37 -0.75 -1.81
C MET A 686 -28.13 0.67 -2.34
N ILE A 687 -26.87 1.07 -2.47
CA ILE A 687 -26.45 2.34 -3.06
C ILE A 687 -25.47 2.01 -4.18
N VAL A 688 -25.97 2.11 -5.42
CA VAL A 688 -25.25 1.69 -6.61
C VAL A 688 -24.72 2.87 -7.42
N MET A 689 -24.73 4.09 -6.86
CA MET A 689 -24.18 5.30 -7.50
C MET A 689 -24.71 5.46 -8.95
N ASP A 690 -23.89 6.01 -9.85
CA ASP A 690 -24.19 6.25 -11.27
C ASP A 690 -23.71 5.15 -12.22
N HIS A 691 -23.23 4.03 -11.68
CA HIS A 691 -22.57 3.00 -12.50
C HIS A 691 -23.49 2.42 -13.59
N MET A 692 -24.82 2.43 -13.36
CA MET A 692 -25.81 1.95 -14.33
C MET A 692 -25.86 2.80 -15.60
N ASP A 693 -25.44 4.07 -15.53
CA ASP A 693 -25.33 4.95 -16.71
C ASP A 693 -24.26 4.46 -17.72
N TRP A 694 -23.39 3.53 -17.31
CA TRP A 694 -22.28 3.04 -18.12
C TRP A 694 -22.74 1.95 -19.10
N PHE A 695 -23.89 1.31 -18.84
CA PHE A 695 -24.41 0.23 -19.66
C PHE A 695 -25.07 0.72 -20.94
N SER A 696 -25.04 -0.12 -21.97
CA SER A 696 -25.79 0.12 -23.20
C SER A 696 -27.29 -0.14 -22.96
N PRO A 697 -28.21 0.73 -23.41
CA PRO A 697 -29.64 0.47 -23.37
C PRO A 697 -30.06 -0.81 -24.10
N ASP A 698 -29.28 -1.25 -25.09
CA ASP A 698 -29.54 -2.46 -25.88
C ASP A 698 -28.87 -3.72 -25.28
N GLY A 699 -28.11 -3.57 -24.20
CA GLY A 699 -27.41 -4.66 -23.52
C GLY A 699 -28.31 -5.45 -22.56
N LYS A 700 -27.91 -6.68 -22.24
CA LYS A 700 -28.60 -7.53 -21.24
C LYS A 700 -27.95 -7.50 -19.86
N ASP A 701 -26.69 -7.08 -19.78
CA ASP A 701 -25.88 -7.17 -18.56
C ASP A 701 -26.50 -6.42 -17.37
N LEU A 702 -27.05 -5.22 -17.60
CA LEU A 702 -27.72 -4.45 -16.54
C LEU A 702 -29.03 -5.10 -16.08
N GLU A 703 -29.77 -5.73 -17.00
CA GLU A 703 -31.00 -6.44 -16.63
C GLU A 703 -30.68 -7.66 -15.76
N GLU A 704 -29.62 -8.41 -16.08
CA GLU A 704 -29.13 -9.50 -15.22
C GLU A 704 -28.72 -9.00 -13.84
N GLU A 705 -28.06 -7.84 -13.77
CA GLU A 705 -27.69 -7.25 -12.48
C GLU A 705 -28.92 -6.84 -11.67
N ILE A 706 -29.91 -6.17 -12.28
CA ILE A 706 -31.16 -5.77 -11.62
C ILE A 706 -31.96 -6.99 -11.14
N ILE A 707 -31.95 -8.11 -11.87
CA ILE A 707 -32.56 -9.38 -11.41
C ILE A 707 -31.88 -9.86 -10.12
N GLU A 708 -30.55 -9.81 -10.04
CA GLU A 708 -29.82 -10.18 -8.83
C GLU A 708 -30.05 -9.18 -7.68
N MET A 709 -30.18 -7.88 -7.97
CA MET A 709 -30.62 -6.90 -6.97
C MET A 709 -32.01 -7.24 -6.45
N ALA A 710 -32.94 -7.62 -7.34
CA ALA A 710 -34.31 -7.99 -7.00
C ALA A 710 -34.38 -9.23 -6.10
N ARG A 711 -33.46 -10.19 -6.29
CA ARG A 711 -33.34 -11.41 -5.49
C ARG A 711 -32.71 -11.14 -4.12
N ALA A 712 -31.62 -10.37 -4.09
CA ALA A 712 -30.86 -10.13 -2.85
C ALA A 712 -31.53 -9.10 -1.93
N THR A 713 -32.34 -8.19 -2.46
CA THR A 713 -33.05 -7.17 -1.66
C THR A 713 -34.26 -7.76 -0.97
N GLN A 714 -34.39 -7.55 0.34
CA GLN A 714 -35.57 -7.98 1.10
C GLN A 714 -36.82 -7.19 0.69
N LYS A 715 -38.00 -7.72 1.00
CA LYS A 715 -39.27 -6.98 0.86
C LYS A 715 -39.22 -5.65 1.62
N ASN A 716 -39.69 -4.57 0.99
CA ASN A 716 -39.56 -3.18 1.46
C ASN A 716 -38.11 -2.65 1.56
N GLY A 717 -37.11 -3.44 1.16
CA GLY A 717 -35.75 -2.98 0.94
C GLY A 717 -35.69 -1.96 -0.20
N ARG A 718 -34.64 -1.16 -0.22
CA ARG A 718 -34.55 0.02 -1.10
C ARG A 718 -33.23 0.04 -1.86
N VAL A 719 -33.29 0.30 -3.16
CA VAL A 719 -32.12 0.50 -4.03
C VAL A 719 -32.07 1.97 -4.46
N TYR A 720 -30.91 2.61 -4.32
CA TYR A 720 -30.69 4.02 -4.60
C TYR A 720 -29.59 4.19 -5.66
N TRP A 721 -29.81 5.14 -6.57
CA TRP A 721 -28.84 5.51 -7.60
C TRP A 721 -29.01 6.97 -8.00
N ARG A 722 -27.92 7.56 -8.48
CA ARG A 722 -27.93 8.86 -9.16
C ARG A 722 -27.72 8.63 -10.65
N SER A 723 -28.20 9.55 -11.49
CA SER A 723 -27.99 9.46 -12.94
C SER A 723 -27.67 10.81 -13.56
N ALA A 724 -26.82 10.79 -14.58
CA ALA A 724 -26.57 11.95 -15.44
C ALA A 724 -27.80 12.32 -16.26
N GLY A 725 -28.72 11.38 -16.52
CA GLY A 725 -30.02 11.67 -17.12
C GLY A 725 -31.07 12.06 -16.08
N LYS A 726 -32.07 12.85 -16.48
CA LYS A 726 -33.24 13.18 -15.64
C LYS A 726 -34.15 11.98 -15.45
N TYR A 727 -34.34 11.19 -16.51
CA TYR A 727 -35.22 10.02 -16.53
C TYR A 727 -34.50 8.80 -17.14
N PRO A 728 -33.69 8.09 -16.34
CA PRO A 728 -32.92 6.96 -16.84
C PRO A 728 -33.80 5.81 -17.36
N TRP A 729 -33.37 5.19 -18.46
CA TRP A 729 -34.11 4.13 -19.16
C TRP A 729 -34.30 2.86 -18.31
N TYR A 730 -33.35 2.57 -17.43
CA TYR A 730 -33.37 1.38 -16.58
C TYR A 730 -34.39 1.46 -15.43
N ASN A 731 -35.05 2.60 -15.20
CA ASN A 731 -36.20 2.70 -14.28
C ASN A 731 -37.29 1.67 -14.64
N LYS A 732 -37.57 1.50 -15.94
CA LYS A 732 -38.55 0.53 -16.41
C LYS A 732 -38.12 -0.93 -16.19
N ILE A 733 -36.82 -1.18 -16.07
CA ILE A 733 -36.28 -2.51 -15.81
C ILE A 733 -36.46 -2.86 -14.34
N PHE A 734 -36.23 -1.91 -13.43
CA PHE A 734 -36.60 -2.07 -12.01
C PHE A 734 -38.10 -2.36 -11.86
N GLU A 735 -38.97 -1.56 -12.51
CA GLU A 735 -40.43 -1.78 -12.49
C GLU A 735 -40.81 -3.18 -12.98
N LYS A 736 -40.20 -3.63 -14.10
CA LYS A 736 -40.39 -4.97 -14.66
C LYS A 736 -40.05 -6.09 -13.67
N HIS A 737 -39.05 -5.89 -12.80
CA HIS A 737 -38.53 -6.89 -11.87
C HIS A 737 -38.99 -6.71 -10.41
N GLY A 738 -40.18 -6.11 -10.25
CA GLY A 738 -40.88 -6.09 -8.96
C GLY A 738 -40.39 -5.01 -8.01
N PHE A 739 -40.10 -3.83 -8.54
CA PHE A 739 -39.84 -2.63 -7.75
C PHE A 739 -40.85 -1.51 -8.07
N ASP A 740 -41.18 -0.70 -7.06
CA ASP A 740 -41.84 0.59 -7.21
C ASP A 740 -40.78 1.70 -7.26
N VAL A 741 -40.62 2.36 -8.42
CA VAL A 741 -39.56 3.33 -8.67
C VAL A 741 -40.07 4.76 -8.50
N LYS A 742 -39.38 5.55 -7.69
CA LYS A 742 -39.74 6.95 -7.42
C LYS A 742 -38.54 7.87 -7.56
N PRO A 743 -38.71 9.07 -8.15
CA PRO A 743 -37.68 10.09 -8.10
C PRO A 743 -37.59 10.62 -6.68
N VAL A 744 -36.38 10.67 -6.14
CA VAL A 744 -36.07 11.39 -4.90
C VAL A 744 -35.90 12.88 -5.23
N SER A 745 -35.15 13.17 -6.30
CA SER A 745 -34.97 14.53 -6.80
C SER A 745 -34.63 14.52 -8.29
N ILE A 746 -35.12 15.53 -9.02
CA ILE A 746 -34.79 15.76 -10.43
C ILE A 746 -34.27 17.18 -10.55
N ARG A 747 -33.13 17.35 -11.19
CA ARG A 747 -32.46 18.65 -11.32
C ARG A 747 -33.22 19.55 -12.27
N GLU A 748 -33.55 20.72 -11.77
CA GLU A 748 -34.05 21.86 -12.54
C GLU A 748 -32.93 22.90 -12.70
N SER A 749 -32.99 23.66 -13.80
CA SER A 749 -31.97 24.70 -14.04
C SER A 749 -31.99 25.74 -12.90
N GLY A 750 -30.80 26.16 -12.48
CA GLY A 750 -30.62 27.06 -11.34
C GLY A 750 -30.77 26.42 -9.95
N HIS A 751 -31.16 25.14 -9.86
CA HIS A 751 -31.32 24.42 -8.59
C HIS A 751 -30.31 23.27 -8.48
N SER A 752 -29.88 22.98 -7.25
CA SER A 752 -29.00 21.85 -6.96
C SER A 752 -29.73 20.77 -6.17
N ILE A 753 -29.57 19.51 -6.59
CA ILE A 753 -30.19 18.38 -5.89
C ILE A 753 -29.43 17.99 -4.62
N ASP A 754 -28.11 18.22 -4.60
CA ASP A 754 -27.25 18.02 -3.44
C ASP A 754 -26.05 18.99 -3.45
N ARG A 755 -25.12 18.84 -2.50
CA ARG A 755 -23.92 19.71 -2.39
C ARG A 755 -22.91 19.53 -3.52
N VAL A 756 -22.94 18.41 -4.24
CA VAL A 756 -22.05 18.13 -5.36
C VAL A 756 -22.67 18.55 -6.69
N ASN A 757 -23.96 18.27 -6.84
CA ASN A 757 -24.82 18.56 -7.98
C ASN A 757 -24.30 18.01 -9.31
N MET A 758 -23.50 16.93 -9.28
CA MET A 758 -22.90 16.32 -10.48
C MET A 758 -23.94 15.64 -11.36
N TYR A 759 -25.02 15.14 -10.77
CA TYR A 759 -26.03 14.30 -11.43
C TYR A 759 -27.33 15.08 -11.68
N SER A 760 -28.07 14.67 -12.71
CA SER A 760 -29.36 15.30 -13.08
C SER A 760 -30.54 14.71 -12.32
N SER A 761 -30.38 13.54 -11.69
CA SER A 761 -31.45 12.95 -10.89
C SER A 761 -30.92 12.02 -9.81
N PHE A 762 -31.75 11.80 -8.79
CA PHE A 762 -31.56 10.87 -7.69
C PHE A 762 -32.85 10.05 -7.53
N TRP A 763 -32.74 8.74 -7.43
CA TRP A 763 -33.87 7.81 -7.51
C TRP A 763 -33.81 6.75 -6.42
N VAL A 764 -34.98 6.17 -6.13
CA VAL A 764 -35.15 5.03 -5.25
C VAL A 764 -36.09 3.99 -5.88
N ALA A 765 -35.77 2.72 -5.75
CA ALA A 765 -36.63 1.59 -6.05
C ALA A 765 -36.99 0.84 -4.75
N TYR A 766 -38.29 0.70 -4.47
CA TYR A 766 -38.81 -0.05 -3.34
C TYR A 766 -39.15 -1.47 -3.76
N LYS A 767 -38.57 -2.48 -3.10
CA LYS A 767 -38.88 -3.89 -3.39
C LYS A 767 -40.31 -4.23 -2.95
N LEU A 768 -41.15 -4.67 -3.88
CA LEU A 768 -42.58 -4.99 -3.69
C LEU A 768 -42.83 -6.29 -2.90
#